data_AF-A0AAE1R3E0-F1
#
_entry.id   AF-A0AAE1R3E0-F1
#
_cell.length_a   1.000
_cell.length_b   1.000
_cell.length_c   1.000
_cell.angle_alpha   90.00
_cell.angle_beta   90.00
_cell.angle_gamma   90.00
#
_symmetry.space_group_name_H-M   'P 1'
#
loop_
_entity.id
_entity.type
_entity.pdbx_description
1 polymer ?
#
loop_
_entity_poly.entity_id
_entity_poly.type
_entity_poly.pdbx_seq_one_letter_code
_entity_poly.pdbx_strand_id
1 'polypeptide(L)'
;MENSNISSMEKINFRTKVLSRHLNQETPIPNSIIQSFPCLSYNPPELSEPSSIFDIKEMRKLMDGHNLVERDWLYGLMLQSNLFNPIKRGGKVFVQPDYNHSKEQQREITMRRIWCLLEHGVFEKWLTGKGPEDELRKLALLDVVGIFDHSLAIKIGVHFFLWEITMRRIWYLLEHGVFEKWLTGKGPEDELRKLALLDVVDDQWEVIRTPDLNLRPMVKWKGTGSLAYPIKRGGKVFVQPDYNHPKEQQREITMRRIWYLLEHQVFKKWLTGKGPEDELRKLALLDVVGIFDHSLAIQDWCPFFPMGGKVFDQPDYNPSKEQQREITMRRIWYLLEHGVFEKWLTGKGPEDELRRLALLDVVGIFDHSLAIKIGVHFSYGPEDELRKLALLDVIGIFDHFLAIKIGVHFFLWGGAIQFFGTKRHHDKWLKDTENYVVKGCFSMTELGHGSNVRGIETVTTYDCSTGEFVINTPCESAQKYWIGGAANHATHTIVFSQLIIDGKNQGVHAFIAQIRDENGNICPNVRIADCGHKIGLNGVDNGRIWFDNVRVPRENLLNSVADVSPDGKYLTAIKDPDQRFAAFLAPLTSGRVTIAVSATYTAKIGLATAIRYSLTRRAFSATPNGPEVLILDYPSHQRRLLPLLAKTYAMSFACNYLKKMYVKRTPEMNKTIHVVSSAFKVTASWHNMRTLQECREACGGQGLKTENRVGQLKGEYDVQSTFEGDNNVLMQQVSKALFGEYVAAKRSKKPFKGLGLEHMNNSHPVVPSQLTSSTMRQAQFQNDIFCLRERDLLERFAAEVSLCQAQGKSKEYAFTLNYQLAEDLGRAFSDRAVLHTFLEAEASVTSASLKNVLGLVRSMYTLVTLEEDAAFLRYGYLSTDNAAMVRKEVAKLCSELRPHALSLVSSFGLPDAFLSPIAFNWVEANAWSSEQN
;
A
#
# COMPACT_ATOMS: atom_id res chain seq x y z
N MET A 1 -7.66 6.97 82.36
CA MET A 1 -6.92 6.00 83.20
C MET A 1 -6.87 4.71 82.37
N GLU A 2 -5.73 4.06 82.15
CA GLU A 2 -4.39 4.21 82.76
C GLU A 2 -3.28 4.27 81.69
N ASN A 3 -2.09 4.76 82.07
CA ASN A 3 -0.88 4.69 81.23
C ASN A 3 -0.13 3.39 81.51
N SER A 4 -0.10 2.45 80.58
CA SER A 4 0.81 1.30 80.61
C SER A 4 2.13 1.63 79.92
N ASN A 5 3.11 2.13 80.70
CA ASN A 5 4.48 2.35 80.23
C ASN A 5 5.19 1.01 79.93
N ILE A 6 4.98 0.47 78.72
CA ILE A 6 5.73 -0.70 78.23
C ILE A 6 7.23 -0.41 78.36
N SER A 7 7.93 -1.22 79.13
CA SER A 7 9.32 -0.99 79.53
C SER A 7 10.28 -1.03 78.32
N SER A 8 11.45 -0.42 78.49
CA SER A 8 12.55 -0.55 77.53
C SER A 8 12.93 -2.03 77.31
N MET A 9 12.91 -2.83 78.39
CA MET A 9 13.26 -4.25 78.36
C MET A 9 12.25 -5.09 77.55
N GLU A 10 10.95 -4.80 77.64
CA GLU A 10 9.93 -5.46 76.81
C GLU A 10 10.05 -5.07 75.33
N LYS A 11 10.34 -3.79 75.04
CA LYS A 11 10.59 -3.31 73.67
C LYS A 11 11.85 -3.93 73.06
N ILE A 12 12.90 -4.14 73.87
CA ILE A 12 14.11 -4.87 73.48
C ILE A 12 13.77 -6.35 73.25
N ASN A 13 13.13 -7.04 74.20
CA ASN A 13 12.75 -8.45 74.06
C ASN A 13 11.83 -8.70 72.85
N PHE A 14 10.90 -7.79 72.55
CA PHE A 14 10.08 -7.85 71.34
C PHE A 14 10.93 -7.74 70.06
N ARG A 15 11.81 -6.73 69.98
CA ARG A 15 12.72 -6.55 68.84
C ARG A 15 13.66 -7.74 68.66
N THR A 16 14.22 -8.29 69.74
CA THR A 16 15.06 -9.49 69.71
C THR A 16 14.28 -10.73 69.27
N LYS A 17 13.01 -10.91 69.68
CA LYS A 17 12.14 -11.97 69.16
C LYS A 17 11.82 -11.81 67.67
N VAL A 18 11.62 -10.59 67.18
CA VAL A 18 11.40 -10.32 65.75
C VAL A 18 12.66 -10.60 64.92
N LEU A 19 13.82 -10.10 65.37
CA LEU A 19 15.10 -10.34 64.70
C LEU A 19 15.50 -11.82 64.71
N SER A 20 15.36 -12.52 65.84
CA SER A 20 15.60 -13.97 65.92
C SER A 20 14.66 -14.77 65.00
N ARG A 21 13.40 -14.33 64.80
CA ARG A 21 12.47 -14.93 63.83
C ARG A 21 12.81 -14.66 62.37
N HIS A 22 13.61 -13.63 62.05
CA HIS A 22 14.13 -13.40 60.70
C HIS A 22 15.46 -14.12 60.47
N LEU A 23 16.34 -14.16 61.48
CA LEU A 23 17.67 -14.77 61.37
C LEU A 23 17.63 -16.31 61.43
N ASN A 24 16.66 -16.91 62.14
CA ASN A 24 16.55 -18.36 62.29
C ASN A 24 15.52 -18.98 61.31
N GLN A 25 15.38 -18.47 60.09
CA GLN A 25 14.50 -19.06 59.06
C GLN A 25 15.10 -20.29 58.35
N GLU A 26 15.72 -21.20 59.11
CA GLU A 26 15.83 -22.61 58.70
C GLU A 26 14.61 -23.37 59.24
N THR A 27 13.50 -23.25 58.51
CA THR A 27 12.32 -24.09 58.67
C THR A 27 11.80 -24.40 57.27
N PRO A 28 11.59 -25.68 56.90
CA PRO A 28 11.11 -26.01 55.55
C PRO A 28 9.79 -25.29 55.28
N ILE A 29 9.74 -24.50 54.21
CA ILE A 29 8.49 -23.87 53.76
C ILE A 29 7.53 -25.02 53.40
N PRO A 30 6.39 -25.19 54.09
CA PRO A 30 5.42 -26.20 53.70
C PRO A 30 4.89 -25.85 52.31
N ASN A 31 4.83 -26.86 51.42
CA ASN A 31 4.55 -26.71 49.99
C ASN A 31 3.48 -25.66 49.71
N SER A 32 3.82 -24.72 48.83
CA SER A 32 3.15 -23.42 48.62
C SER A 32 1.64 -23.41 48.84
N ILE A 33 1.20 -22.69 49.87
CA ILE A 33 -0.23 -22.38 50.15
C ILE A 33 -0.89 -21.65 48.96
N ILE A 34 -0.09 -20.98 48.12
CA ILE A 34 -0.52 -20.45 46.83
C ILE A 34 -0.41 -21.55 45.76
N GLN A 35 -1.52 -22.21 45.46
CA GLN A 35 -1.65 -22.96 44.20
C GLN A 35 -1.95 -21.99 43.05
N SER A 36 -1.24 -22.13 41.93
CA SER A 36 -1.56 -21.40 40.71
C SER A 36 -2.87 -21.93 40.11
N PHE A 37 -3.96 -21.16 40.22
CA PHE A 37 -5.22 -21.50 39.56
C PHE A 37 -5.00 -21.61 38.04
N PRO A 38 -5.45 -22.68 37.35
CA PRO A 38 -5.31 -22.84 35.90
C PRO A 38 -6.01 -21.75 35.06
N CYS A 39 -6.82 -20.90 35.71
CA CYS A 39 -7.48 -19.75 35.12
C CYS A 39 -6.53 -18.54 34.96
N LEU A 40 -5.41 -18.53 35.69
CA LEU A 40 -4.42 -17.44 35.74
C LEU A 40 -3.13 -17.76 34.96
N SER A 41 -2.89 -19.02 34.62
CA SER A 41 -1.76 -19.45 33.79
C SER A 41 -2.06 -19.24 32.30
N TYR A 42 -1.24 -18.42 31.62
CA TYR A 42 -1.24 -18.35 30.17
C TYR A 42 -0.69 -19.66 29.57
N ASN A 43 -1.44 -20.26 28.65
CA ASN A 43 -0.98 -21.35 27.79
C ASN A 43 -1.06 -20.88 26.32
N PRO A 44 -0.02 -21.08 25.49
CA PRO A 44 -0.09 -20.81 24.05
C PRO A 44 -1.20 -21.64 23.39
N PRO A 45 -1.99 -21.07 22.46
CA PRO A 45 -3.07 -21.80 21.81
C PRO A 45 -2.53 -22.95 20.97
N GLU A 46 -1.30 -22.86 20.46
CA GLU A 46 -0.61 -23.94 19.73
C GLU A 46 -0.36 -25.21 20.57
N LEU A 47 -0.50 -25.16 21.90
CA LEU A 47 -0.35 -26.30 22.80
C LEU A 47 -1.68 -26.85 23.32
N SER A 48 -2.77 -26.08 23.24
CA SER A 48 -4.10 -26.47 23.75
C SER A 48 -5.12 -26.80 22.65
N GLU A 49 -4.91 -26.30 21.44
CA GLU A 49 -5.82 -26.50 20.30
C GLU A 49 -5.51 -27.77 19.50
N PRO A 50 -6.51 -28.38 18.82
CA PRO A 50 -6.26 -29.50 17.93
C PRO A 50 -5.27 -29.18 16.81
N SER A 51 -4.42 -30.14 16.45
CA SER A 51 -3.56 -30.05 15.28
C SER A 51 -4.37 -29.86 13.99
N SER A 52 -3.84 -29.09 13.04
CA SER A 52 -4.57 -28.75 11.81
C SER A 52 -4.90 -29.99 10.97
N ILE A 53 -6.18 -30.17 10.64
CA ILE A 53 -6.63 -31.26 9.75
C ILE A 53 -6.32 -31.00 8.26
N PHE A 54 -5.95 -29.77 7.92
CA PHE A 54 -5.62 -29.32 6.56
C PHE A 54 -4.26 -28.61 6.54
N ASP A 55 -3.57 -28.61 5.40
CA ASP A 55 -2.32 -27.86 5.28
C ASP A 55 -2.60 -26.35 5.24
N ILE A 56 -2.15 -25.69 6.31
CA ILE A 56 -2.19 -24.24 6.51
C ILE A 56 -1.46 -23.51 5.36
N LYS A 57 -0.39 -24.10 4.79
CA LYS A 57 0.35 -23.54 3.66
C LYS A 57 -0.41 -23.69 2.34
N GLU A 58 -1.11 -24.79 2.09
CA GLU A 58 -1.98 -24.91 0.90
C GLU A 58 -3.13 -23.89 0.94
N MET A 59 -3.81 -23.75 2.09
CA MET A 59 -4.86 -22.74 2.29
C MET A 59 -4.34 -21.33 2.02
N ARG A 60 -3.14 -21.00 2.50
CA ARG A 60 -2.47 -19.70 2.29
C ARG A 60 -2.10 -19.47 0.83
N LYS A 61 -1.62 -20.50 0.09
CA LYS A 61 -1.32 -20.38 -1.36
C LYS A 61 -2.56 -19.91 -2.13
N LEU A 62 -3.72 -20.43 -1.77
CA LEU A 62 -5.02 -20.08 -2.36
C LEU A 62 -5.45 -18.64 -2.01
N MET A 63 -5.16 -18.18 -0.79
CA MET A 63 -5.57 -16.85 -0.28
C MET A 63 -4.65 -15.68 -0.64
N ASP A 64 -3.35 -15.88 -0.82
CA ASP A 64 -2.38 -14.77 -0.86
C ASP A 64 -1.64 -14.63 -2.22
N GLY A 65 -1.59 -15.69 -3.03
CA GLY A 65 -1.23 -15.61 -4.45
C GLY A 65 0.22 -15.24 -4.82
N HIS A 66 1.17 -15.29 -3.89
CA HIS A 66 2.62 -15.04 -4.10
C HIS A 66 3.49 -16.20 -3.55
N ASN A 67 4.83 -16.15 -3.69
CA ASN A 67 5.71 -17.26 -3.30
C ASN A 67 5.87 -17.39 -1.78
N LEU A 68 5.03 -18.22 -1.17
CA LEU A 68 5.01 -18.40 0.28
C LEU A 68 6.23 -19.13 0.86
N VAL A 69 6.95 -19.92 0.05
CA VAL A 69 8.16 -20.62 0.52
C VAL A 69 9.26 -19.61 0.76
N GLU A 70 9.44 -18.69 -0.20
CA GLU A 70 10.32 -17.54 -0.05
C GLU A 70 9.89 -16.69 1.15
N ARG A 71 8.59 -16.35 1.25
CA ARG A 71 8.04 -15.54 2.34
C ARG A 71 8.41 -16.09 3.73
N ASP A 72 8.15 -17.37 3.97
CA ASP A 72 8.44 -18.01 5.27
C ASP A 72 9.94 -18.09 5.56
N TRP A 73 10.75 -18.40 4.55
CA TRP A 73 12.20 -18.51 4.70
C TRP A 73 12.84 -17.19 5.10
N LEU A 74 12.42 -16.10 4.47
CA LEU A 74 12.88 -14.74 4.75
C LEU A 74 12.52 -14.30 6.17
N TYR A 75 11.26 -14.50 6.61
CA TYR A 75 10.90 -14.26 8.02
C TYR A 75 11.80 -15.07 8.96
N GLY A 76 12.16 -16.31 8.59
CA GLY A 76 13.13 -17.14 9.30
C GLY A 76 14.52 -16.49 9.43
N LEU A 77 15.11 -16.01 8.33
CA LEU A 77 16.41 -15.32 8.34
C LEU A 77 16.40 -14.09 9.28
N MET A 78 15.29 -13.35 9.27
CA MET A 78 15.14 -12.12 10.04
C MET A 78 15.00 -12.41 11.54
N LEU A 79 14.18 -13.40 11.92
CA LEU A 79 14.02 -13.86 13.30
C LEU A 79 15.31 -14.44 13.90
N GLN A 80 16.19 -15.02 13.08
CA GLN A 80 17.45 -15.64 13.51
C GLN A 80 18.62 -14.65 13.64
N SER A 81 18.54 -13.47 13.04
CA SER A 81 19.67 -12.54 12.92
C SER A 81 19.51 -11.32 13.84
N ASN A 82 20.46 -11.13 14.75
CA ASN A 82 20.49 -10.01 15.70
C ASN A 82 20.41 -8.62 15.03
N LEU A 83 20.77 -8.53 13.75
CA LEU A 83 20.70 -7.31 12.94
C LEU A 83 19.27 -6.75 12.81
N PHE A 84 18.27 -7.62 12.89
CA PHE A 84 16.84 -7.29 12.77
C PHE A 84 16.20 -6.91 14.11
N ASN A 85 17.02 -6.70 15.15
CA ASN A 85 16.62 -6.39 16.52
C ASN A 85 15.53 -7.36 17.06
N PRO A 86 15.90 -8.63 17.31
CA PRO A 86 15.01 -9.64 17.87
C PRO A 86 14.74 -9.39 19.36
N ILE A 87 13.69 -8.64 19.65
CA ILE A 87 13.18 -8.40 21.01
C ILE A 87 12.53 -9.69 21.53
N LYS A 88 13.04 -10.21 22.65
CA LYS A 88 12.48 -11.39 23.32
C LYS A 88 11.49 -10.99 24.41
N ARG A 89 10.22 -11.35 24.24
CA ARG A 89 9.14 -11.14 25.20
C ARG A 89 8.07 -12.22 25.01
N GLY A 90 7.40 -12.68 26.06
CA GLY A 90 6.39 -13.75 25.95
C GLY A 90 6.96 -15.12 25.58
N GLY A 91 8.27 -15.34 25.73
CA GLY A 91 9.00 -16.46 25.14
C GLY A 91 9.09 -16.43 23.60
N LYS A 92 8.59 -15.37 22.96
CA LYS A 92 8.60 -15.15 21.51
C LYS A 92 9.73 -14.20 21.12
N VAL A 93 10.12 -14.25 19.84
CA VAL A 93 10.98 -13.26 19.20
C VAL A 93 10.11 -12.35 18.33
N PHE A 94 10.08 -11.08 18.67
CA PHE A 94 9.52 -10.02 17.82
C PHE A 94 10.68 -9.32 17.12
N VAL A 95 10.61 -9.17 15.80
CA VAL A 95 11.57 -8.34 15.04
C VAL A 95 10.89 -7.02 14.68
N GLN A 96 11.48 -5.92 15.13
CA GLN A 96 11.14 -4.56 14.74
C GLN A 96 12.44 -3.76 14.62
N PRO A 97 12.58 -2.78 13.71
CA PRO A 97 13.74 -1.91 13.70
C PRO A 97 13.93 -1.25 15.06
N ASP A 98 15.17 -1.22 15.55
CA ASP A 98 15.51 -0.39 16.69
C ASP A 98 15.77 1.05 16.21
N TYR A 99 14.75 1.89 16.35
CA TYR A 99 14.77 3.29 15.94
C TYR A 99 15.59 4.19 16.88
N ASN A 100 16.03 3.71 18.07
CA ASN A 100 16.82 4.47 19.05
C ASN A 100 18.27 4.74 18.59
N HIS A 101 18.72 4.03 17.56
CA HIS A 101 20.04 4.24 16.96
C HIS A 101 20.19 5.66 16.40
N SER A 102 21.38 6.24 16.59
CA SER A 102 21.82 7.51 15.98
C SER A 102 22.00 7.38 14.47
N LYS A 103 22.44 8.43 13.74
CA LYS A 103 22.40 8.37 12.26
C LYS A 103 23.19 7.17 11.74
N GLU A 104 24.50 7.28 11.69
CA GLU A 104 25.40 6.37 10.95
C GLU A 104 25.29 4.87 11.36
N GLN A 105 24.59 4.57 12.47
CA GLN A 105 24.27 3.22 12.93
C GLN A 105 23.17 2.51 12.11
N GLN A 106 22.10 3.17 11.63
CA GLN A 106 21.04 2.42 10.91
C GLN A 106 21.40 2.09 9.45
N ARG A 107 22.26 2.87 8.77
CA ARG A 107 22.90 2.47 7.49
C ARG A 107 23.70 1.23 7.70
N GLU A 108 24.53 1.24 8.74
CA GLU A 108 25.42 0.14 9.04
C GLU A 108 24.60 -1.11 9.36
N ILE A 109 23.65 -1.04 10.30
CA ILE A 109 22.83 -2.20 10.65
C ILE A 109 22.02 -2.70 9.45
N THR A 110 21.52 -1.82 8.58
CA THR A 110 20.68 -2.22 7.44
C THR A 110 21.48 -2.55 6.17
N MET A 111 22.73 -2.07 6.05
CA MET A 111 23.73 -2.64 5.13
C MET A 111 24.03 -4.07 5.57
N ARG A 112 24.29 -4.28 6.87
CA ARG A 112 24.51 -5.62 7.45
C ARG A 112 23.26 -6.50 7.26
N ARG A 113 22.03 -6.00 7.42
CA ARG A 113 20.78 -6.75 7.09
C ARG A 113 20.77 -7.18 5.62
N ILE A 114 21.15 -6.30 4.69
CA ILE A 114 21.27 -6.66 3.27
C ILE A 114 22.37 -7.69 3.02
N TRP A 115 23.57 -7.50 3.59
CA TRP A 115 24.68 -8.44 3.44
C TRP A 115 24.29 -9.81 3.98
N CYS A 116 23.65 -9.86 5.15
CA CYS A 116 23.08 -11.09 5.71
C CYS A 116 22.10 -11.77 4.74
N LEU A 117 21.14 -11.03 4.16
CA LEU A 117 20.21 -11.60 3.17
C LEU A 117 20.92 -12.04 1.87
N LEU A 118 21.96 -11.33 1.44
CA LEU A 118 22.77 -11.67 0.26
C LEU A 118 23.61 -12.94 0.49
N GLU A 119 24.28 -13.04 1.64
CA GLU A 119 25.08 -14.20 2.06
C GLU A 119 24.23 -15.47 2.17
N HIS A 120 22.95 -15.32 2.51
CA HIS A 120 21.98 -16.43 2.53
C HIS A 120 21.31 -16.69 1.16
N GLY A 121 21.65 -15.94 0.11
CA GLY A 121 21.19 -16.22 -1.27
C GLY A 121 19.81 -15.67 -1.63
N VAL A 122 19.28 -14.68 -0.89
CA VAL A 122 17.95 -14.08 -1.13
C VAL A 122 17.83 -13.47 -2.54
N PHE A 123 18.96 -13.05 -3.11
CA PHE A 123 19.03 -12.39 -4.41
C PHE A 123 19.52 -13.32 -5.54
N GLU A 124 19.56 -14.63 -5.30
CA GLU A 124 19.88 -15.60 -6.36
C GLU A 124 18.80 -15.57 -7.46
N LYS A 125 19.22 -15.49 -8.73
CA LYS A 125 18.35 -15.35 -9.92
C LYS A 125 17.46 -14.11 -9.93
N TRP A 126 17.62 -13.18 -8.99
CA TRP A 126 16.75 -12.01 -8.83
C TRP A 126 16.62 -11.13 -10.10
N LEU A 127 17.73 -10.99 -10.82
CA LEU A 127 17.86 -10.19 -12.04
C LEU A 127 17.80 -11.03 -13.32
N THR A 128 18.33 -12.25 -13.26
CA THR A 128 18.52 -13.13 -14.41
C THR A 128 17.37 -14.12 -14.62
N GLY A 129 16.57 -14.36 -13.58
CA GLY A 129 15.34 -15.14 -13.61
C GLY A 129 14.21 -14.44 -14.35
N LYS A 130 13.46 -15.21 -15.14
CA LYS A 130 12.42 -14.73 -16.06
C LYS A 130 11.23 -15.69 -16.02
N GLY A 131 10.11 -15.19 -15.51
CA GLY A 131 8.83 -15.88 -15.52
C GLY A 131 8.09 -15.79 -14.19
N PRO A 132 6.89 -16.40 -14.10
CA PRO A 132 6.01 -16.21 -12.96
C PRO A 132 6.62 -16.62 -11.61
N GLU A 133 7.44 -17.66 -11.55
CA GLU A 133 8.03 -18.13 -10.28
C GLU A 133 9.01 -17.12 -9.67
N ASP A 134 9.88 -16.52 -10.50
CA ASP A 134 10.79 -15.46 -10.09
C ASP A 134 10.04 -14.18 -9.68
N GLU A 135 8.93 -13.85 -10.34
CA GLU A 135 8.08 -12.72 -9.95
C GLU A 135 7.33 -12.97 -8.64
N LEU A 136 6.80 -14.18 -8.44
CA LEU A 136 6.18 -14.58 -7.18
C LEU A 136 7.21 -14.55 -6.03
N ARG A 137 8.49 -14.89 -6.31
CA ARG A 137 9.65 -14.74 -5.39
C ARG A 137 9.90 -13.26 -5.05
N LYS A 138 9.86 -12.37 -6.05
CA LYS A 138 10.03 -10.92 -5.87
C LYS A 138 8.93 -10.29 -5.02
N LEU A 139 7.67 -10.65 -5.30
CA LEU A 139 6.51 -10.21 -4.53
C LEU A 139 6.59 -10.67 -3.06
N ALA A 140 7.08 -11.88 -2.80
CA ALA A 140 7.23 -12.42 -1.46
C ALA A 140 8.26 -11.68 -0.58
N LEU A 141 9.39 -11.24 -1.15
CA LEU A 141 10.36 -10.43 -0.41
C LEU A 141 9.87 -9.01 -0.14
N LEU A 142 9.18 -8.41 -1.12
CA LEU A 142 8.56 -7.09 -0.95
C LEU A 142 7.52 -7.14 0.16
N ASP A 143 6.71 -8.21 0.22
CA ASP A 143 5.80 -8.51 1.32
C ASP A 143 6.54 -8.61 2.66
N VAL A 144 7.43 -9.59 2.83
CA VAL A 144 8.17 -9.83 4.07
C VAL A 144 8.87 -8.60 4.62
N VAL A 145 9.63 -7.93 3.77
CA VAL A 145 10.55 -6.90 4.23
C VAL A 145 9.82 -5.59 4.41
N GLY A 146 8.87 -5.23 3.54
CA GLY A 146 8.09 -4.01 3.72
C GLY A 146 7.12 -4.10 4.91
N ILE A 147 6.74 -5.32 5.30
CA ILE A 147 6.07 -5.63 6.55
C ILE A 147 7.01 -5.30 7.74
N PHE A 148 8.21 -5.89 7.82
CA PHE A 148 9.17 -5.63 8.93
C PHE A 148 9.70 -4.19 9.00
N ASP A 149 10.20 -3.67 7.87
CA ASP A 149 10.97 -2.43 7.77
C ASP A 149 10.93 -1.93 6.33
N HIS A 150 10.07 -0.95 6.06
CA HIS A 150 9.96 -0.33 4.76
C HIS A 150 11.32 0.13 4.21
N SER A 151 12.23 0.61 5.07
CA SER A 151 13.55 1.09 4.63
C SER A 151 14.46 -0.01 4.09
N LEU A 152 14.41 -1.20 4.68
CA LEU A 152 15.15 -2.36 4.20
C LEU A 152 14.53 -2.86 2.88
N ALA A 153 13.20 -2.87 2.75
CA ALA A 153 12.53 -3.29 1.52
C ALA A 153 12.91 -2.38 0.34
N ILE A 154 12.94 -1.08 0.62
CA ILE A 154 13.39 -0.04 -0.29
C ILE A 154 14.89 -0.17 -0.60
N LYS A 155 15.75 -0.44 0.39
CA LYS A 155 17.21 -0.68 0.20
C LYS A 155 17.53 -1.96 -0.58
N ILE A 156 16.70 -2.99 -0.43
CA ILE A 156 16.80 -4.28 -1.13
C ILE A 156 16.34 -4.13 -2.57
N GLY A 157 15.14 -3.57 -2.74
CA GLY A 157 14.60 -3.21 -4.05
C GLY A 157 15.61 -2.38 -4.82
N VAL A 158 16.40 -1.58 -4.11
CA VAL A 158 17.63 -0.98 -4.61
C VAL A 158 18.68 -2.03 -4.97
N HIS A 159 19.50 -2.55 -4.06
CA HIS A 159 20.80 -3.12 -4.45
C HIS A 159 20.69 -4.23 -5.52
N PHE A 160 19.59 -4.98 -5.55
CA PHE A 160 19.38 -6.13 -6.43
C PHE A 160 18.46 -5.90 -7.62
N PHE A 161 17.95 -4.69 -7.84
CA PHE A 161 17.44 -4.26 -9.14
C PHE A 161 18.21 -2.98 -9.56
N LEU A 162 19.55 -2.95 -9.35
CA LEU A 162 20.41 -1.76 -9.57
C LEU A 162 21.91 -1.96 -9.79
N TRP A 163 22.54 -2.90 -9.09
CA TRP A 163 24.00 -2.99 -9.18
C TRP A 163 24.43 -3.68 -10.49
N GLU A 164 23.49 -4.33 -11.17
CA GLU A 164 23.76 -5.27 -12.25
C GLU A 164 23.87 -4.57 -13.61
N ILE A 165 22.82 -3.89 -14.07
CA ILE A 165 22.87 -3.08 -15.30
C ILE A 165 23.73 -1.81 -15.06
N THR A 166 24.13 -1.52 -13.83
CA THR A 166 25.26 -0.60 -13.51
C THR A 166 26.59 -1.23 -13.91
N MET A 167 26.94 -2.41 -13.37
CA MET A 167 28.22 -3.07 -13.61
C MET A 167 28.39 -3.61 -15.04
N ARG A 168 27.31 -4.11 -15.68
CA ARG A 168 27.30 -4.54 -17.09
C ARG A 168 27.88 -3.48 -18.05
N ARG A 169 27.75 -2.19 -17.70
CA ARG A 169 28.23 -1.05 -18.50
C ARG A 169 29.69 -0.72 -18.27
N ILE A 170 30.11 -0.73 -17.01
CA ILE A 170 31.50 -0.48 -16.63
C ILE A 170 32.37 -1.59 -17.24
N TRP A 171 31.88 -2.83 -17.24
CA TRP A 171 32.46 -3.93 -18.00
C TRP A 171 32.57 -3.59 -19.49
N TYR A 172 31.46 -3.28 -20.16
CA TYR A 172 31.41 -2.98 -21.60
C TYR A 172 32.37 -1.85 -22.02
N LEU A 173 32.43 -0.75 -21.26
CA LEU A 173 33.30 0.41 -21.54
C LEU A 173 34.79 0.12 -21.33
N LEU A 174 35.14 -0.77 -20.39
CA LEU A 174 36.51 -1.23 -20.17
C LEU A 174 36.95 -2.25 -21.23
N GLU A 175 36.07 -3.17 -21.61
CA GLU A 175 36.33 -4.24 -22.58
C GLU A 175 36.58 -3.70 -24.00
N HIS A 176 36.03 -2.53 -24.32
CA HIS A 176 36.20 -1.83 -25.60
C HIS A 176 37.21 -0.66 -25.56
N GLY A 177 37.96 -0.48 -24.46
CA GLY A 177 39.05 0.52 -24.37
C GLY A 177 38.62 2.00 -24.44
N VAL A 178 37.34 2.30 -24.22
CA VAL A 178 36.77 3.65 -24.43
C VAL A 178 37.27 4.65 -23.38
N PHE A 179 37.48 4.18 -22.15
CA PHE A 179 37.81 5.02 -20.99
C PHE A 179 39.19 5.70 -21.10
N GLU A 180 40.20 5.01 -21.66
CA GLU A 180 41.55 5.55 -21.86
C GLU A 180 41.59 6.65 -22.93
N LYS A 181 40.82 6.51 -24.02
CA LYS A 181 40.71 7.51 -25.08
C LYS A 181 40.14 8.85 -24.57
N TRP A 182 39.13 8.77 -23.71
CA TRP A 182 38.47 9.93 -23.11
C TRP A 182 39.41 10.70 -22.16
N LEU A 183 40.06 9.99 -21.23
CA LEU A 183 41.00 10.58 -20.26
C LEU A 183 42.26 11.18 -20.91
N THR A 184 42.72 10.64 -22.04
CA THR A 184 43.93 11.13 -22.72
C THR A 184 43.69 12.30 -23.68
N GLY A 185 42.43 12.65 -23.97
CA GLY A 185 42.07 13.76 -24.86
C GLY A 185 42.57 13.59 -26.30
N LYS A 186 42.70 12.33 -26.77
CA LYS A 186 43.30 11.96 -28.07
C LYS A 186 42.35 11.19 -29.01
N GLY A 187 41.06 11.12 -28.69
CA GLY A 187 40.02 10.68 -29.63
C GLY A 187 39.56 11.83 -30.55
N PRO A 188 38.99 11.54 -31.74
CA PRO A 188 38.28 12.53 -32.55
C PRO A 188 37.13 13.18 -31.77
N GLU A 189 36.86 14.46 -32.01
CA GLU A 189 35.86 15.23 -31.26
C GLU A 189 34.44 14.62 -31.33
N ASP A 190 34.13 13.91 -32.43
CA ASP A 190 32.86 13.22 -32.61
C ASP A 190 32.74 11.88 -31.83
N GLU A 191 33.84 11.21 -31.46
CA GLU A 191 33.77 10.10 -30.47
C GLU A 191 33.38 10.66 -29.09
N LEU A 192 33.92 11.84 -28.72
CA LEU A 192 33.62 12.51 -27.47
C LEU A 192 32.18 13.07 -27.42
N ARG A 193 31.62 13.50 -28.55
CA ARG A 193 30.21 13.93 -28.67
C ARG A 193 29.22 12.77 -28.66
N LYS A 194 29.55 11.63 -29.29
CA LYS A 194 28.69 10.42 -29.23
C LYS A 194 28.51 9.88 -27.81
N LEU A 195 29.53 10.02 -26.94
CA LEU A 195 29.43 9.67 -25.53
C LEU A 195 28.37 10.46 -24.74
N ALA A 196 27.85 11.58 -25.28
CA ALA A 196 26.82 12.41 -24.63
C ALA A 196 25.38 12.13 -25.12
N LEU A 197 25.17 11.24 -26.10
CA LEU A 197 23.90 11.05 -26.82
C LEU A 197 23.26 9.66 -26.66
N LEU A 198 23.79 8.82 -25.77
CA LEU A 198 23.54 7.38 -25.72
C LEU A 198 22.20 6.99 -25.05
N ASP A 199 21.08 7.65 -25.37
CA ASP A 199 19.80 7.46 -24.67
C ASP A 199 18.57 7.17 -25.58
N VAL A 200 17.90 6.04 -25.28
CA VAL A 200 16.49 5.69 -25.59
C VAL A 200 16.10 5.07 -26.96
N VAL A 201 16.03 3.71 -26.96
CA VAL A 201 14.98 2.81 -27.54
C VAL A 201 15.20 2.15 -28.92
N ASP A 202 14.83 0.85 -28.98
CA ASP A 202 14.67 0.02 -30.19
C ASP A 202 13.84 0.69 -31.29
N ASP A 203 14.24 0.43 -32.54
CA ASP A 203 13.42 0.59 -33.73
C ASP A 203 12.88 2.03 -34.00
N GLN A 204 13.66 2.83 -34.76
CA GLN A 204 13.42 3.05 -36.20
C GLN A 204 13.82 4.45 -36.77
N TRP A 205 14.70 4.52 -37.80
CA TRP A 205 15.21 5.77 -38.43
C TRP A 205 15.32 5.80 -39.97
N GLU A 206 14.81 6.87 -40.58
CA GLU A 206 15.16 7.39 -41.93
C GLU A 206 15.59 8.87 -41.80
N VAL A 207 16.39 9.38 -42.74
CA VAL A 207 17.25 10.56 -42.50
C VAL A 207 16.68 11.88 -43.05
N ILE A 208 16.66 12.93 -42.21
CA ILE A 208 16.54 14.33 -42.65
C ILE A 208 17.78 15.12 -42.20
N ARG A 209 18.39 15.88 -43.11
CA ARG A 209 19.54 16.77 -42.83
C ARG A 209 19.08 18.24 -42.71
N THR A 210 19.61 18.97 -41.74
CA THR A 210 19.80 20.43 -41.80
C THR A 210 21.14 20.80 -41.11
N PRO A 211 21.90 21.79 -41.62
CA PRO A 211 23.21 22.19 -41.06
C PRO A 211 23.15 23.46 -40.18
N ASP A 212 24.33 23.83 -39.69
CA ASP A 212 24.75 25.12 -39.09
C ASP A 212 24.30 25.48 -37.66
N LEU A 213 25.25 25.36 -36.73
CA LEU A 213 25.43 26.27 -35.59
C LEU A 213 26.93 26.31 -35.20
N ASN A 214 27.56 27.49 -35.31
CA ASN A 214 29.01 27.68 -35.09
C ASN A 214 29.30 28.27 -33.69
N LEU A 215 30.24 27.67 -32.94
CA LEU A 215 30.84 28.26 -31.73
C LEU A 215 32.37 28.04 -31.68
N ARG A 216 33.08 28.93 -30.97
CA ARG A 216 34.56 29.06 -30.99
C ARG A 216 35.25 28.44 -29.76
N PRO A 217 36.54 28.05 -29.84
CA PRO A 217 37.25 27.31 -28.78
C PRO A 217 37.86 28.19 -27.67
N MET A 218 38.17 27.56 -26.52
CA MET A 218 38.86 28.16 -25.36
C MET A 218 40.33 27.70 -25.19
N VAL A 219 41.04 28.33 -24.26
CA VAL A 219 42.51 28.45 -24.21
C VAL A 219 43.17 27.49 -23.19
N LYS A 220 44.43 27.09 -23.44
CA LYS A 220 45.28 26.28 -22.54
C LYS A 220 46.11 27.12 -21.56
N TRP A 221 46.39 26.58 -20.36
CA TRP A 221 47.48 27.06 -19.50
C TRP A 221 48.22 25.91 -18.77
N LYS A 222 49.28 26.25 -18.01
CA LYS A 222 50.20 25.31 -17.33
C LYS A 222 50.57 25.79 -15.91
N GLY A 223 50.62 24.88 -14.94
CA GLY A 223 51.24 25.12 -13.63
C GLY A 223 51.15 23.89 -12.71
N THR A 224 52.13 23.69 -11.83
CA THR A 224 52.23 22.51 -10.94
C THR A 224 52.68 22.90 -9.52
N GLY A 225 52.01 22.36 -8.50
CA GLY A 225 52.33 22.56 -7.08
C GLY A 225 51.85 21.37 -6.22
N SER A 226 52.37 21.25 -4.99
CA SER A 226 52.19 20.08 -4.10
C SER A 226 50.92 20.12 -3.24
N LEU A 227 50.50 18.97 -2.68
CA LEU A 227 49.10 18.68 -2.37
C LEU A 227 48.69 18.42 -0.90
N ALA A 228 49.57 18.54 0.10
CA ALA A 228 49.19 18.43 1.53
C ALA A 228 50.25 18.96 2.50
N TYR A 229 49.83 19.34 3.72
CA TYR A 229 50.69 19.54 4.90
C TYR A 229 50.17 18.76 6.13
N PRO A 230 51.05 18.23 7.00
CA PRO A 230 50.64 17.44 8.17
C PRO A 230 50.39 18.29 9.43
N ILE A 231 49.33 17.98 10.17
CA ILE A 231 48.99 18.62 11.46
C ILE A 231 49.05 17.58 12.58
N LYS A 232 49.73 17.88 13.70
CA LYS A 232 49.75 17.01 14.89
C LYS A 232 48.71 17.44 15.93
N ARG A 233 47.87 16.50 16.39
CA ARG A 233 47.01 16.64 17.58
C ARG A 233 47.02 15.34 18.37
N GLY A 234 47.12 15.41 19.70
CA GLY A 234 47.03 14.22 20.58
C GLY A 234 48.02 13.11 20.25
N GLY A 235 49.26 13.46 19.86
CA GLY A 235 50.30 12.50 19.45
C GLY A 235 50.13 11.89 18.05
N LYS A 236 48.96 12.02 17.41
CA LYS A 236 48.69 11.52 16.05
C LYS A 236 48.94 12.61 15.01
N VAL A 237 49.41 12.20 13.83
CA VAL A 237 49.52 13.05 12.64
C VAL A 237 48.24 12.90 11.84
N PHE A 238 47.58 14.01 11.55
CA PHE A 238 46.44 14.11 10.65
C PHE A 238 46.90 14.78 9.36
N VAL A 239 46.50 14.23 8.21
CA VAL A 239 46.65 14.87 6.90
C VAL A 239 45.28 15.46 6.57
N GLN A 240 45.17 16.79 6.62
CA GLN A 240 43.92 17.49 6.36
C GLN A 240 43.96 18.08 4.93
N PRO A 241 42.89 17.95 4.12
CA PRO A 241 42.79 18.66 2.85
C PRO A 241 42.79 20.18 3.08
N ASP A 242 43.44 20.94 2.20
CA ASP A 242 43.23 22.39 2.14
C ASP A 242 41.98 22.70 1.32
N TYR A 243 40.92 23.12 1.99
CA TYR A 243 39.62 23.42 1.39
C TYR A 243 39.56 24.82 0.71
N ASN A 244 40.63 25.62 0.78
CA ASN A 244 40.67 26.97 0.20
C ASN A 244 40.91 27.02 -1.33
N HIS A 245 41.12 25.87 -1.98
CA HIS A 245 41.33 25.81 -3.43
C HIS A 245 40.03 26.03 -4.24
N PRO A 246 40.07 26.76 -5.38
CA PRO A 246 38.92 26.91 -6.28
C PRO A 246 38.35 25.58 -6.78
N LYS A 247 37.02 25.56 -7.07
CA LYS A 247 36.27 24.34 -7.48
C LYS A 247 36.93 23.51 -8.58
N GLU A 248 37.62 24.14 -9.53
CA GLU A 248 38.25 23.46 -10.66
C GLU A 248 39.47 22.61 -10.25
N GLN A 249 40.27 23.08 -9.28
CA GLN A 249 41.37 22.27 -8.72
C GLN A 249 40.83 21.08 -7.90
N GLN A 250 39.71 21.25 -7.21
CA GLN A 250 39.04 20.14 -6.48
C GLN A 250 38.58 19.03 -7.44
N ARG A 251 38.06 19.39 -8.63
CA ARG A 251 37.76 18.43 -9.72
C ARG A 251 39.03 17.70 -10.17
N GLU A 252 40.14 18.40 -10.44
CA GLU A 252 41.39 17.77 -10.90
C GLU A 252 41.99 16.78 -9.88
N ILE A 253 42.01 17.15 -8.59
CA ILE A 253 42.50 16.29 -7.49
C ILE A 253 41.68 14.99 -7.43
N THR A 254 40.37 15.08 -7.62
CA THR A 254 39.47 13.92 -7.62
C THR A 254 39.78 12.98 -8.80
N MET A 255 39.95 13.53 -10.01
CA MET A 255 40.30 12.73 -11.20
C MET A 255 41.67 12.05 -11.08
N ARG A 256 42.67 12.71 -10.49
CA ARG A 256 44.00 12.13 -10.24
C ARG A 256 43.95 10.96 -9.23
N ARG A 257 43.06 11.00 -8.23
CA ARG A 257 42.82 9.87 -7.30
C ARG A 257 42.19 8.67 -8.01
N ILE A 258 41.20 8.91 -8.88
CA ILE A 258 40.55 7.85 -9.68
C ILE A 258 41.57 7.18 -10.62
N TRP A 259 42.42 7.96 -11.28
CA TRP A 259 43.50 7.42 -12.13
C TRP A 259 44.44 6.46 -11.37
N TYR A 260 44.92 6.87 -10.19
CA TYR A 260 45.84 6.10 -9.36
C TYR A 260 45.28 4.72 -8.94
N LEU A 261 43.98 4.64 -8.67
CA LEU A 261 43.30 3.38 -8.31
C LEU A 261 43.14 2.41 -9.49
N LEU A 262 43.01 2.94 -10.72
CA LEU A 262 42.84 2.16 -11.94
C LEU A 262 44.18 1.62 -12.47
N GLU A 263 45.22 2.46 -12.49
CA GLU A 263 46.53 2.13 -13.09
C GLU A 263 47.27 1.01 -12.32
N HIS A 264 47.09 0.91 -11.00
CA HIS A 264 47.78 -0.07 -10.15
C HIS A 264 47.20 -1.51 -10.18
N GLN A 265 46.30 -1.84 -11.11
CA GLN A 265 45.62 -3.15 -11.27
C GLN A 265 44.83 -3.69 -10.06
N VAL A 266 44.66 -2.90 -9.00
CA VAL A 266 43.93 -3.26 -7.77
C VAL A 266 42.50 -3.73 -8.10
N PHE A 267 41.81 -2.98 -8.95
CA PHE A 267 40.43 -3.25 -9.40
C PHE A 267 40.28 -4.65 -10.04
N LYS A 268 41.30 -5.12 -10.77
CA LYS A 268 41.28 -6.42 -11.48
C LYS A 268 41.46 -7.61 -10.54
N LYS A 269 42.12 -7.42 -9.38
CA LYS A 269 42.24 -8.44 -8.31
C LYS A 269 40.96 -8.56 -7.48
N TRP A 270 40.27 -7.43 -7.22
CA TRP A 270 38.99 -7.40 -6.52
C TRP A 270 37.90 -8.14 -7.32
N LEU A 271 37.72 -7.81 -8.60
CA LEU A 271 36.74 -8.47 -9.49
C LEU A 271 36.98 -9.97 -9.73
N THR A 272 38.20 -10.48 -9.50
CA THR A 272 38.54 -11.89 -9.73
C THR A 272 38.66 -12.73 -8.44
N GLY A 273 38.42 -12.13 -7.26
CA GLY A 273 38.55 -12.81 -5.97
C GLY A 273 39.98 -13.26 -5.63
N LYS A 274 41.00 -12.68 -6.28
CA LYS A 274 42.42 -13.10 -6.19
C LYS A 274 43.29 -12.00 -5.59
N GLY A 275 43.00 -11.65 -4.34
CA GLY A 275 43.81 -10.79 -3.48
C GLY A 275 43.57 -11.10 -2.00
N PRO A 276 44.49 -10.74 -1.08
CA PRO A 276 44.30 -10.96 0.35
C PRO A 276 43.10 -10.17 0.90
N GLU A 277 42.27 -10.80 1.73
CA GLU A 277 41.03 -10.19 2.24
C GLU A 277 41.24 -8.82 2.90
N ASP A 278 42.34 -8.63 3.62
CA ASP A 278 42.61 -7.39 4.36
C ASP A 278 42.96 -6.18 3.48
N GLU A 279 43.36 -6.36 2.22
CA GLU A 279 43.41 -5.23 1.27
C GLU A 279 42.02 -4.91 0.73
N LEU A 280 41.25 -5.95 0.35
CA LEU A 280 39.89 -5.79 -0.17
C LEU A 280 38.97 -5.07 0.84
N ARG A 281 39.11 -5.39 2.14
CA ARG A 281 38.40 -4.73 3.25
C ARG A 281 38.85 -3.27 3.48
N LYS A 282 40.14 -2.94 3.28
CA LYS A 282 40.65 -1.56 3.42
C LYS A 282 40.24 -0.66 2.27
N LEU A 283 40.21 -1.18 1.04
CA LEU A 283 39.77 -0.44 -0.15
C LEU A 283 38.30 -0.04 -0.04
N ALA A 284 37.43 -0.99 0.35
CA ALA A 284 36.01 -0.74 0.59
C ALA A 284 35.74 0.34 1.65
N LEU A 285 36.66 0.55 2.61
CA LEU A 285 36.57 1.61 3.62
C LEU A 285 36.96 3.01 3.08
N LEU A 286 37.90 3.07 2.13
CA LEU A 286 38.44 4.33 1.59
C LEU A 286 37.54 4.94 0.51
N ASP A 287 36.99 4.12 -0.39
CA ASP A 287 36.15 4.61 -1.51
C ASP A 287 34.82 5.23 -1.04
N VAL A 288 34.27 4.77 0.08
CA VAL A 288 32.97 5.24 0.59
C VAL A 288 33.06 6.66 1.18
N VAL A 289 34.19 7.01 1.80
CA VAL A 289 34.37 8.28 2.53
C VAL A 289 34.94 9.39 1.63
N GLY A 290 35.84 9.06 0.71
CA GLY A 290 36.66 10.06 0.01
C GLY A 290 36.04 10.76 -1.21
N ILE A 291 34.92 10.27 -1.75
CA ILE A 291 34.35 10.71 -3.05
C ILE A 291 33.02 11.46 -2.91
N PHE A 292 32.27 11.26 -1.82
CA PHE A 292 30.90 11.78 -1.66
C PHE A 292 30.79 13.16 -0.97
N ASP A 293 31.91 13.79 -0.60
CA ASP A 293 31.97 15.04 0.19
C ASP A 293 31.88 16.35 -0.63
N HIS A 294 31.62 16.26 -1.94
CA HIS A 294 31.63 17.43 -2.85
C HIS A 294 30.35 17.52 -3.71
N SER A 295 29.30 18.12 -3.13
CA SER A 295 27.95 18.24 -3.71
C SER A 295 27.73 19.42 -4.68
N LEU A 296 28.72 20.32 -4.84
CA LEU A 296 28.56 21.65 -5.46
C LEU A 296 29.04 21.76 -6.92
N ALA A 297 29.10 20.66 -7.67
CA ALA A 297 29.78 20.60 -8.97
C ALA A 297 28.96 20.00 -10.14
N ILE A 298 27.69 19.64 -9.93
CA ILE A 298 26.87 18.85 -10.87
C ILE A 298 25.66 19.65 -11.44
N GLN A 299 25.31 20.81 -10.86
CA GLN A 299 24.10 21.56 -11.23
C GLN A 299 24.16 22.24 -12.61
N ASP A 300 25.34 22.40 -13.21
CA ASP A 300 25.57 23.35 -14.31
C ASP A 300 25.54 22.73 -15.74
N TRP A 301 25.07 21.49 -15.93
CA TRP A 301 25.18 20.78 -17.22
C TRP A 301 23.83 20.42 -17.88
N CYS A 302 23.69 20.86 -19.14
CA CYS A 302 22.71 20.49 -20.18
C CYS A 302 21.24 20.98 -20.10
N PRO A 303 20.90 22.01 -20.90
CA PRO A 303 19.56 22.26 -21.46
C PRO A 303 19.43 21.85 -22.96
N PHE A 304 18.18 21.89 -23.47
CA PHE A 304 17.70 21.76 -24.88
C PHE A 304 17.29 20.38 -25.45
N PHE A 305 16.32 20.45 -26.37
CA PHE A 305 15.51 19.42 -27.10
C PHE A 305 15.27 19.96 -28.55
N PRO A 306 14.95 19.17 -29.62
CA PRO A 306 13.65 18.46 -29.80
C PRO A 306 13.69 17.15 -30.66
N MET A 307 12.52 16.66 -31.14
CA MET A 307 12.26 15.30 -31.68
C MET A 307 11.92 15.20 -33.19
N GLY A 308 12.11 14.01 -33.80
CA GLY A 308 11.54 13.57 -35.11
C GLY A 308 11.87 12.08 -35.44
N GLY A 309 11.00 11.36 -36.17
CA GLY A 309 11.19 9.93 -36.57
C GLY A 309 11.69 9.75 -38.03
N LYS A 310 11.74 8.55 -38.66
CA LYS A 310 10.94 7.29 -38.51
C LYS A 310 11.48 6.17 -39.48
N VAL A 311 11.31 4.85 -39.22
CA VAL A 311 11.60 3.63 -40.08
C VAL A 311 13.07 3.43 -40.56
N PHE A 312 13.98 2.51 -40.13
CA PHE A 312 14.12 1.31 -39.24
C PHE A 312 15.57 1.38 -38.59
N ASP A 313 16.22 0.54 -37.76
CA ASP A 313 16.13 -0.84 -37.22
C ASP A 313 17.12 -0.95 -36.01
N GLN A 314 16.79 -1.67 -34.92
CA GLN A 314 17.66 -2.12 -33.79
C GLN A 314 18.32 -1.05 -32.83
N PRO A 315 18.70 -1.42 -31.56
CA PRO A 315 18.71 -0.45 -30.44
C PRO A 315 20.04 0.13 -29.95
N ASP A 316 19.96 1.40 -29.51
CA ASP A 316 20.86 2.01 -28.52
C ASP A 316 20.37 1.81 -27.07
N TYR A 317 21.28 1.51 -26.13
CA TYR A 317 20.96 1.31 -24.70
C TYR A 317 21.64 2.30 -23.72
N ASN A 318 21.10 3.52 -23.69
CA ASN A 318 20.19 3.98 -22.62
C ASN A 318 20.70 3.83 -21.16
N PRO A 319 21.29 4.89 -20.55
CA PRO A 319 21.29 5.18 -19.11
C PRO A 319 20.30 4.40 -18.25
N SER A 320 20.82 3.28 -17.71
CA SER A 320 20.01 2.20 -17.19
C SER A 320 19.21 2.63 -15.96
N LYS A 321 18.10 1.90 -15.75
CA LYS A 321 17.30 1.92 -14.53
C LYS A 321 18.05 1.39 -13.31
N GLU A 322 19.38 1.42 -13.31
CA GLU A 322 20.27 0.77 -12.38
C GLU A 322 21.28 1.72 -11.70
N GLN A 323 21.88 2.72 -12.36
CA GLN A 323 22.75 3.67 -11.62
C GLN A 323 22.00 4.59 -10.61
N GLN A 324 20.93 5.29 -11.02
CA GLN A 324 20.43 6.47 -10.27
C GLN A 324 19.94 6.17 -8.83
N ARG A 325 19.05 5.17 -8.65
CA ARG A 325 18.54 4.68 -7.35
C ARG A 325 19.64 4.30 -6.31
N GLU A 326 20.89 4.10 -6.70
CA GLU A 326 21.97 3.71 -5.77
C GLU A 326 22.44 4.92 -4.94
N ILE A 327 22.77 6.02 -5.63
CA ILE A 327 23.05 7.36 -5.06
C ILE A 327 21.92 7.79 -4.11
N THR A 328 20.70 7.61 -4.62
CA THR A 328 19.41 7.73 -3.96
C THR A 328 19.34 7.01 -2.62
N MET A 329 19.64 5.70 -2.55
CA MET A 329 19.56 5.02 -1.25
C MET A 329 20.53 5.58 -0.23
N ARG A 330 21.76 5.93 -0.62
CA ARG A 330 22.77 6.48 0.31
C ARG A 330 22.26 7.72 1.06
N ARG A 331 21.26 8.42 0.49
CA ARG A 331 20.59 9.58 1.09
C ARG A 331 19.20 9.30 1.71
N ILE A 332 18.40 8.34 1.21
CA ILE A 332 17.23 7.78 1.96
C ILE A 332 17.70 7.34 3.35
N TRP A 333 18.86 6.69 3.32
CA TRP A 333 19.60 6.30 4.48
C TRP A 333 20.06 7.46 5.37
N TYR A 334 20.29 8.66 4.85
CA TYR A 334 20.56 9.86 5.64
C TYR A 334 19.29 10.44 6.31
N LEU A 335 18.14 9.75 6.38
CA LEU A 335 16.93 10.29 7.00
C LEU A 335 16.37 9.40 8.10
N LEU A 336 16.11 8.13 7.78
CA LEU A 336 15.75 7.02 8.67
C LEU A 336 16.52 7.04 10.00
N GLU A 337 17.80 7.32 9.83
CA GLU A 337 18.87 7.05 10.75
C GLU A 337 18.93 7.95 12.03
N HIS A 338 18.76 9.30 12.03
CA HIS A 338 18.95 10.13 13.27
C HIS A 338 17.68 10.08 14.14
N GLY A 339 17.21 8.89 14.55
CA GLY A 339 16.06 8.74 15.45
C GLY A 339 14.79 9.50 15.00
N VAL A 340 14.60 9.72 13.69
CA VAL A 340 13.52 10.57 13.18
C VAL A 340 12.15 9.92 13.42
N PHE A 341 12.08 8.59 13.46
CA PHE A 341 10.82 7.83 13.39
C PHE A 341 10.39 7.14 14.70
N GLU A 342 11.19 7.26 15.76
CA GLU A 342 10.99 6.71 17.11
C GLU A 342 9.58 6.88 17.69
N LYS A 343 9.02 8.10 17.57
CA LYS A 343 7.82 8.52 18.33
C LYS A 343 6.54 7.81 17.86
N TRP A 344 6.55 7.19 16.68
CA TRP A 344 5.35 6.73 15.98
C TRP A 344 4.63 5.59 16.72
N LEU A 345 5.36 4.55 17.15
CA LEU A 345 4.80 3.35 17.79
C LEU A 345 4.10 3.61 19.15
N THR A 346 4.33 4.76 19.78
CA THR A 346 3.74 5.08 21.11
C THR A 346 2.53 6.01 21.07
N GLY A 347 2.18 6.56 19.91
CA GLY A 347 0.98 7.40 19.74
C GLY A 347 0.98 8.71 20.53
N LYS A 348 2.16 9.28 20.81
CA LYS A 348 2.34 10.49 21.64
C LYS A 348 2.99 11.64 20.87
N GLY A 349 2.20 12.38 20.09
CA GLY A 349 2.67 13.60 19.42
C GLY A 349 1.51 14.48 18.91
N PRO A 350 1.71 15.82 18.82
CA PRO A 350 0.74 16.72 18.19
C PRO A 350 0.71 16.52 16.66
N GLU A 351 -0.41 16.87 16.05
CA GLU A 351 -0.74 16.52 14.66
C GLU A 351 0.30 17.00 13.62
N ASP A 352 0.89 18.18 13.81
CA ASP A 352 1.87 18.73 12.85
C ASP A 352 3.21 17.99 12.85
N GLU A 353 3.61 17.35 13.96
CA GLU A 353 4.78 16.45 13.96
C GLU A 353 4.46 15.19 13.13
N LEU A 354 3.27 14.60 13.24
CA LEU A 354 2.88 13.44 12.41
C LEU A 354 2.88 13.77 10.91
N ARG A 355 2.40 14.97 10.54
CA ARG A 355 2.38 15.45 9.16
C ARG A 355 3.77 15.71 8.61
N ARG A 356 4.66 16.26 9.45
CA ARG A 356 6.08 16.51 9.17
C ARG A 356 6.86 15.21 9.02
N LEU A 357 6.67 14.24 9.92
CA LEU A 357 7.30 12.92 9.82
C LEU A 357 6.88 12.23 8.52
N ALA A 358 5.57 12.12 8.27
CA ALA A 358 5.05 11.59 7.02
C ALA A 358 5.36 12.47 5.77
N LEU A 359 5.98 13.65 5.91
CA LEU A 359 6.61 14.36 4.80
C LEU A 359 8.06 13.93 4.65
N LEU A 360 8.83 13.88 5.75
CA LEU A 360 10.22 13.45 5.75
C LEU A 360 10.39 12.00 5.26
N ASP A 361 9.41 11.13 5.53
CA ASP A 361 9.28 9.82 4.89
C ASP A 361 9.18 9.95 3.36
N VAL A 362 8.16 10.66 2.87
CA VAL A 362 7.91 10.79 1.42
C VAL A 362 9.06 11.51 0.70
N VAL A 363 9.51 12.66 1.20
CA VAL A 363 10.69 13.38 0.67
C VAL A 363 11.92 12.50 0.71
N GLY A 364 12.14 11.76 1.80
CA GLY A 364 13.25 10.83 1.89
C GLY A 364 13.16 9.74 0.83
N ILE A 365 12.00 9.12 0.68
CA ILE A 365 11.72 8.11 -0.34
C ILE A 365 11.91 8.68 -1.77
N PHE A 366 11.84 10.00 -2.03
CA PHE A 366 11.78 10.54 -3.42
C PHE A 366 12.66 11.74 -3.86
N ASP A 367 13.32 12.54 -2.99
CA ASP A 367 14.54 13.35 -3.36
C ASP A 367 15.66 12.44 -3.93
N HIS A 368 15.40 11.14 -3.79
CA HIS A 368 16.23 10.03 -4.07
C HIS A 368 15.39 9.20 -5.03
N SER A 369 15.72 9.24 -6.33
CA SER A 369 15.18 8.63 -7.57
C SER A 369 14.68 7.16 -7.49
N LEU A 370 13.85 6.85 -6.50
CA LEU A 370 13.40 5.52 -6.12
C LEU A 370 12.13 5.14 -6.89
N ALA A 371 11.25 6.12 -7.16
CA ALA A 371 10.00 5.96 -7.90
C ALA A 371 10.21 5.24 -9.24
N ILE A 372 11.18 5.70 -10.04
CA ILE A 372 11.65 5.22 -11.38
C ILE A 372 11.90 3.70 -11.47
N LYS A 373 11.79 2.98 -10.37
CA LYS A 373 12.75 1.95 -10.02
C LYS A 373 12.20 0.91 -9.04
N ILE A 374 11.37 1.25 -8.03
CA ILE A 374 10.46 0.25 -7.38
C ILE A 374 9.38 -0.24 -8.37
N GLY A 375 9.32 0.33 -9.57
CA GLY A 375 8.22 0.11 -10.50
C GLY A 375 7.16 1.21 -10.44
N VAL A 376 7.35 2.31 -9.69
CA VAL A 376 6.56 3.55 -9.83
C VAL A 376 6.96 4.35 -11.09
N HIS A 377 7.52 3.65 -12.08
CA HIS A 377 7.49 4.08 -13.46
C HIS A 377 6.08 3.88 -14.04
N PHE A 378 5.73 4.71 -15.00
CA PHE A 378 4.50 4.60 -15.77
C PHE A 378 4.60 3.52 -16.88
N SER A 379 5.26 2.40 -16.59
CA SER A 379 5.45 1.24 -17.49
C SER A 379 4.21 0.35 -17.57
N TYR A 380 4.13 -0.42 -18.67
CA TYR A 380 2.92 -1.04 -19.21
C TYR A 380 2.86 -2.58 -19.04
N GLY A 381 3.60 -3.14 -18.09
CA GLY A 381 3.69 -4.59 -17.87
C GLY A 381 2.73 -5.12 -16.79
N PRO A 382 2.08 -6.30 -16.98
CA PRO A 382 1.29 -6.96 -15.94
C PRO A 382 2.08 -7.25 -14.64
N GLU A 383 3.38 -7.53 -14.76
CA GLU A 383 4.29 -7.73 -13.63
C GLU A 383 4.53 -6.44 -12.83
N ASP A 384 4.73 -5.31 -13.52
CA ASP A 384 4.89 -3.99 -12.87
C ASP A 384 3.62 -3.58 -12.11
N GLU A 385 2.44 -3.89 -12.65
CA GLU A 385 1.16 -3.65 -11.97
C GLU A 385 1.02 -4.51 -10.69
N LEU A 386 1.47 -5.77 -10.73
CA LEU A 386 1.51 -6.63 -9.53
C LEU A 386 2.52 -6.12 -8.49
N ARG A 387 3.69 -5.63 -8.92
CA ARG A 387 4.70 -5.00 -8.04
C ARG A 387 4.14 -3.73 -7.37
N LYS A 388 3.43 -2.88 -8.12
CA LYS A 388 2.73 -1.68 -7.59
C LYS A 388 1.66 -2.05 -6.55
N LEU A 389 0.82 -3.04 -6.85
CA LEU A 389 -0.21 -3.52 -5.94
C LEU A 389 0.38 -4.13 -4.66
N ALA A 390 1.46 -4.92 -4.76
CA ALA A 390 2.14 -5.44 -3.57
C ALA A 390 2.78 -4.34 -2.72
N LEU A 391 3.41 -3.33 -3.35
CA LEU A 391 3.95 -2.17 -2.62
C LEU A 391 2.85 -1.44 -1.82
N LEU A 392 1.66 -1.27 -2.41
CA LEU A 392 0.51 -0.64 -1.76
C LEU A 392 -0.13 -1.53 -0.66
N ASP A 393 -0.29 -2.83 -0.91
CA ASP A 393 -0.78 -3.79 0.09
C ASP A 393 0.12 -3.76 1.35
N VAL A 394 1.44 -3.69 1.15
CA VAL A 394 2.45 -3.81 2.21
C VAL A 394 2.64 -2.52 2.99
N ILE A 395 2.84 -1.38 2.31
CA ILE A 395 2.86 -0.08 3.00
C ILE A 395 1.52 0.12 3.71
N GLY A 396 0.41 -0.27 3.10
CA GLY A 396 -0.93 -0.23 3.70
C GLY A 396 -1.18 -1.16 4.89
N ILE A 397 -0.26 -2.09 5.22
CA ILE A 397 -0.25 -2.89 6.46
C ILE A 397 0.68 -2.28 7.52
N PHE A 398 1.77 -1.64 7.07
CA PHE A 398 2.75 -0.96 7.90
C PHE A 398 2.23 0.40 8.42
N ASP A 399 1.98 1.35 7.52
CA ASP A 399 1.54 2.73 7.81
C ASP A 399 0.51 3.20 6.73
N HIS A 400 -0.73 3.42 7.16
CA HIS A 400 -1.81 3.90 6.28
C HIS A 400 -1.71 5.40 5.94
N PHE A 401 -1.07 6.24 6.78
CA PHE A 401 -0.77 7.65 6.47
C PHE A 401 0.16 7.74 5.25
N LEU A 402 1.26 6.97 5.28
CA LEU A 402 2.27 6.91 4.24
C LEU A 402 1.69 6.33 2.95
N ALA A 403 0.94 5.23 3.05
CA ALA A 403 0.22 4.63 1.91
C ALA A 403 -0.67 5.66 1.18
N ILE A 404 -1.40 6.50 1.93
CA ILE A 404 -2.29 7.52 1.33
C ILE A 404 -1.52 8.73 0.78
N LYS A 405 -0.43 9.20 1.40
CA LYS A 405 0.37 10.30 0.82
C LYS A 405 1.06 9.87 -0.48
N ILE A 406 1.59 8.65 -0.54
CA ILE A 406 2.11 8.04 -1.77
C ILE A 406 0.98 7.84 -2.80
N GLY A 407 -0.19 7.36 -2.35
CA GLY A 407 -1.41 7.21 -3.14
C GLY A 407 -1.81 8.49 -3.88
N VAL A 408 -2.00 9.59 -3.13
CA VAL A 408 -2.41 10.88 -3.70
C VAL A 408 -1.36 11.42 -4.69
N HIS A 409 -0.07 11.26 -4.40
CA HIS A 409 0.95 11.82 -5.28
C HIS A 409 1.16 10.99 -6.57
N PHE A 410 1.46 9.70 -6.48
CA PHE A 410 1.82 8.91 -7.66
C PHE A 410 0.61 8.35 -8.40
N PHE A 411 -0.42 7.90 -7.67
CA PHE A 411 -1.55 7.18 -8.26
C PHE A 411 -2.70 8.12 -8.63
N LEU A 412 -2.91 9.22 -7.90
CA LEU A 412 -3.89 10.24 -8.27
C LEU A 412 -3.30 11.37 -9.12
N TRP A 413 -2.30 12.13 -8.63
CA TRP A 413 -1.66 13.20 -9.44
C TRP A 413 -0.89 12.62 -10.64
N GLY A 414 0.08 11.73 -10.40
CA GLY A 414 0.89 11.11 -11.46
C GLY A 414 0.05 10.26 -12.42
N GLY A 415 -0.86 9.46 -11.86
CA GLY A 415 -1.83 8.68 -12.62
C GLY A 415 -2.76 9.54 -13.49
N ALA A 416 -3.26 10.68 -13.00
CA ALA A 416 -4.04 11.60 -13.82
C ALA A 416 -3.23 12.15 -15.01
N ILE A 417 -1.95 12.46 -14.83
CA ILE A 417 -1.06 12.85 -15.93
C ILE A 417 -0.85 11.67 -16.90
N GLN A 418 -0.69 10.44 -16.41
CA GLN A 418 -0.56 9.25 -17.28
C GLN A 418 -1.84 9.01 -18.11
N PHE A 419 -3.02 9.01 -17.49
CA PHE A 419 -4.29 8.65 -18.11
C PHE A 419 -4.92 9.78 -18.95
N PHE A 420 -4.87 11.02 -18.45
CA PHE A 420 -5.50 12.17 -19.11
C PHE A 420 -4.50 13.00 -19.93
N GLY A 421 -3.20 12.88 -19.67
CA GLY A 421 -2.18 13.54 -20.49
C GLY A 421 -1.90 12.80 -21.79
N THR A 422 -1.63 13.55 -22.86
CA THR A 422 -0.83 13.09 -24.01
C THR A 422 0.67 13.32 -23.75
N LYS A 423 1.54 12.87 -24.68
CA LYS A 423 3.01 12.95 -24.60
C LYS A 423 3.55 14.30 -24.09
N ARG A 424 2.97 15.45 -24.49
CA ARG A 424 3.39 16.79 -24.02
C ARG A 424 3.38 16.94 -22.49
N HIS A 425 2.50 16.22 -21.80
CA HIS A 425 2.39 16.21 -20.33
C HIS A 425 3.26 15.11 -19.71
N HIS A 426 3.40 13.98 -20.40
CA HIS A 426 4.26 12.88 -19.97
C HIS A 426 5.72 13.33 -19.91
N ASP A 427 6.19 13.96 -20.99
CA ASP A 427 7.52 14.53 -21.12
C ASP A 427 7.78 15.64 -20.08
N LYS A 428 6.79 16.53 -19.86
CA LYS A 428 6.93 17.73 -19.01
C LYS A 428 6.81 17.44 -17.50
N TRP A 429 5.98 16.48 -17.07
CA TRP A 429 5.57 16.40 -15.66
C TRP A 429 5.84 15.06 -14.98
N LEU A 430 5.85 13.93 -15.70
CA LEU A 430 5.98 12.62 -15.05
C LEU A 430 7.38 12.41 -14.46
N LYS A 431 8.43 12.96 -15.09
CA LYS A 431 9.79 12.84 -14.57
C LYS A 431 10.02 13.62 -13.28
N ASP A 432 9.46 14.83 -13.20
CA ASP A 432 9.57 15.68 -12.01
C ASP A 432 8.64 15.23 -10.88
N THR A 433 7.56 14.52 -11.22
CA THR A 433 6.73 13.75 -10.28
C THR A 433 7.51 12.55 -9.72
N GLU A 434 8.14 11.75 -10.59
CA GLU A 434 9.01 10.62 -10.20
C GLU A 434 10.18 11.06 -9.30
N ASN A 435 10.72 12.26 -9.50
CA ASN A 435 11.81 12.86 -8.71
C ASN A 435 11.33 13.72 -7.52
N TYR A 436 10.01 13.84 -7.28
CA TYR A 436 9.40 14.69 -6.24
C TYR A 436 9.81 16.19 -6.26
N VAL A 437 10.33 16.65 -7.40
CA VAL A 437 10.57 18.06 -7.71
C VAL A 437 9.23 18.77 -7.80
N VAL A 438 8.30 18.19 -8.57
CA VAL A 438 6.89 18.60 -8.58
C VAL A 438 6.12 17.74 -7.58
N LYS A 439 5.85 18.31 -6.41
CA LYS A 439 4.99 17.71 -5.37
C LYS A 439 3.54 18.00 -5.75
N GLY A 440 2.77 16.96 -6.01
CA GLY A 440 1.48 17.07 -6.70
C GLY A 440 0.31 16.42 -5.95
N CYS A 441 -0.84 17.08 -5.92
CA CYS A 441 -2.09 16.55 -5.36
C CYS A 441 -3.27 16.54 -6.36
N PHE A 442 -4.42 16.01 -5.93
CA PHE A 442 -5.56 15.72 -6.81
C PHE A 442 -6.83 16.45 -6.32
N SER A 443 -7.06 17.65 -6.86
CA SER A 443 -8.20 18.51 -6.49
C SER A 443 -9.46 18.27 -7.34
N MET A 444 -10.12 17.13 -7.08
CA MET A 444 -11.45 16.82 -7.62
C MET A 444 -12.57 17.36 -6.72
N THR A 445 -12.69 16.79 -5.51
CA THR A 445 -13.75 17.05 -4.53
C THR A 445 -13.83 18.51 -4.09
N GLU A 446 -15.06 18.98 -3.88
CA GLU A 446 -15.39 20.30 -3.33
C GLU A 446 -16.26 20.18 -2.08
N LEU A 447 -16.41 21.27 -1.33
CA LEU A 447 -17.27 21.33 -0.14
C LEU A 447 -18.74 21.00 -0.46
N GLY A 448 -19.27 21.49 -1.59
CA GLY A 448 -20.60 21.13 -2.09
C GLY A 448 -20.64 19.77 -2.82
N HIS A 449 -19.52 19.34 -3.42
CA HIS A 449 -19.51 18.29 -4.44
C HIS A 449 -18.45 17.20 -4.20
N GLY A 450 -18.86 16.17 -3.45
CA GLY A 450 -18.17 14.87 -3.36
C GLY A 450 -18.63 13.90 -4.45
N SER A 451 -19.62 13.05 -4.15
CA SER A 451 -20.07 11.98 -5.05
C SER A 451 -20.65 12.46 -6.40
N ASN A 452 -21.21 13.68 -6.46
CA ASN A 452 -21.72 14.27 -7.69
C ASN A 452 -20.64 15.13 -8.39
N VAL A 453 -19.59 14.47 -8.89
CA VAL A 453 -18.47 15.13 -9.59
C VAL A 453 -18.94 15.89 -10.85
N ARG A 454 -20.08 15.52 -11.46
CA ARG A 454 -20.67 16.29 -12.57
C ARG A 454 -21.10 17.71 -12.19
N GLY A 455 -21.47 17.89 -10.93
CA GLY A 455 -22.01 19.15 -10.42
C GLY A 455 -20.98 20.12 -9.86
N ILE A 456 -19.67 19.78 -9.90
CA ILE A 456 -18.61 20.65 -9.35
C ILE A 456 -18.71 22.08 -9.88
N GLU A 457 -18.46 23.04 -9.00
CA GLU A 457 -18.72 24.46 -9.18
C GLU A 457 -17.46 25.24 -9.57
N THR A 458 -16.24 24.70 -9.40
CA THR A 458 -15.01 25.33 -9.94
C THR A 458 -15.12 25.44 -11.46
N VAL A 459 -14.95 26.65 -11.99
CA VAL A 459 -15.03 26.97 -13.42
C VAL A 459 -13.63 27.20 -13.97
N THR A 460 -13.39 26.76 -15.21
CA THR A 460 -12.19 27.11 -15.96
C THR A 460 -12.60 27.63 -17.34
N THR A 461 -12.35 28.91 -17.62
CA THR A 461 -12.72 29.56 -18.88
C THR A 461 -11.51 29.72 -19.79
N TYR A 462 -11.64 29.41 -21.08
CA TYR A 462 -10.58 29.68 -22.06
C TYR A 462 -10.57 31.16 -22.49
N ASP A 463 -9.39 31.78 -22.46
CA ASP A 463 -9.15 33.15 -22.90
C ASP A 463 -8.36 33.15 -24.23
N CYS A 464 -9.09 33.23 -25.33
CA CYS A 464 -8.53 33.28 -26.69
C CYS A 464 -7.59 34.47 -26.95
N SER A 465 -7.60 35.52 -26.11
CA SER A 465 -6.77 36.71 -26.30
C SER A 465 -5.35 36.55 -25.75
N THR A 466 -5.17 35.66 -24.75
CA THR A 466 -3.88 35.36 -24.11
C THR A 466 -3.39 33.94 -24.41
N GLY A 467 -4.27 33.02 -24.81
CA GLY A 467 -3.95 31.61 -25.01
C GLY A 467 -3.93 30.82 -23.69
N GLU A 468 -4.70 31.26 -22.71
CA GLU A 468 -4.69 30.73 -21.33
C GLU A 468 -6.05 30.18 -20.90
N PHE A 469 -6.04 29.38 -19.83
CA PHE A 469 -7.21 29.01 -19.06
C PHE A 469 -7.25 29.79 -17.74
N VAL A 470 -8.39 30.40 -17.43
CA VAL A 470 -8.65 31.15 -16.20
C VAL A 470 -9.47 30.27 -15.25
N ILE A 471 -8.84 29.76 -14.19
CA ILE A 471 -9.44 28.88 -13.18
C ILE A 471 -10.01 29.73 -12.04
N ASN A 472 -11.28 29.55 -11.69
CA ASN A 472 -11.95 30.32 -10.65
C ASN A 472 -12.87 29.47 -9.75
N THR A 473 -12.84 29.76 -8.45
CA THR A 473 -13.73 29.23 -7.42
C THR A 473 -14.84 30.27 -7.14
N PRO A 474 -16.05 30.14 -7.73
CA PRO A 474 -17.06 31.21 -7.72
C PRO A 474 -17.76 31.43 -6.36
N CYS A 475 -17.66 30.48 -5.44
CA CYS A 475 -18.38 30.47 -4.16
C CYS A 475 -17.64 29.61 -3.12
N GLU A 476 -18.00 29.72 -1.84
CA GLU A 476 -17.37 28.90 -0.78
C GLU A 476 -17.71 27.40 -0.91
N SER A 477 -18.85 27.01 -1.50
CA SER A 477 -19.17 25.59 -1.77
C SER A 477 -18.29 24.99 -2.86
N ALA A 478 -17.83 25.79 -3.82
CA ALA A 478 -16.89 25.41 -4.87
C ALA A 478 -15.45 25.20 -4.37
N GLN A 479 -15.13 25.51 -3.11
CA GLN A 479 -13.77 25.32 -2.60
C GLN A 479 -13.39 23.84 -2.71
N LYS A 480 -12.21 23.55 -3.26
CA LYS A 480 -11.67 22.18 -3.27
C LYS A 480 -11.45 21.74 -1.83
N TYR A 481 -11.83 20.52 -1.48
CA TYR A 481 -11.97 20.09 -0.08
C TYR A 481 -11.51 18.63 0.10
N TRP A 482 -10.88 18.33 1.24
CA TRP A 482 -10.19 17.05 1.56
C TRP A 482 -8.95 16.73 0.71
N ILE A 483 -8.33 17.72 0.06
CA ILE A 483 -7.24 17.47 -0.91
C ILE A 483 -5.95 17.09 -0.19
N GLY A 484 -5.63 15.79 -0.14
CA GLY A 484 -4.43 15.27 0.52
C GLY A 484 -3.15 15.92 -0.01
N GLY A 485 -2.26 16.35 0.88
CA GLY A 485 -1.02 17.04 0.51
C GLY A 485 -1.18 18.54 0.23
N ALA A 486 -2.39 19.07 0.03
CA ALA A 486 -2.55 20.48 -0.33
C ALA A 486 -2.22 21.44 0.83
N ALA A 487 -2.54 21.08 2.07
CA ALA A 487 -2.45 21.99 3.21
C ALA A 487 -1.01 22.47 3.46
N ASN A 488 -0.01 21.60 3.28
CA ASN A 488 1.40 21.93 3.52
C ASN A 488 2.36 21.55 2.39
N HIS A 489 2.13 20.47 1.65
CA HIS A 489 3.22 19.80 0.92
C HIS A 489 3.20 19.92 -0.62
N ALA A 490 2.03 20.10 -1.23
CA ALA A 490 1.88 20.10 -2.68
C ALA A 490 2.20 21.48 -3.29
N THR A 491 3.07 21.46 -4.29
CA THR A 491 3.42 22.59 -5.16
C THR A 491 2.44 22.76 -6.32
N HIS A 492 1.84 21.66 -6.79
CA HIS A 492 0.95 21.61 -7.95
C HIS A 492 -0.28 20.74 -7.63
N THR A 493 -1.36 20.93 -8.38
CA THR A 493 -2.58 20.12 -8.26
C THR A 493 -3.24 19.87 -9.61
N ILE A 494 -3.92 18.73 -9.74
CA ILE A 494 -4.88 18.48 -10.81
C ILE A 494 -6.22 19.09 -10.42
N VAL A 495 -6.59 20.21 -11.03
CA VAL A 495 -7.91 20.85 -10.85
C VAL A 495 -8.90 20.18 -11.78
N PHE A 496 -9.95 19.57 -11.22
CA PHE A 496 -11.14 19.23 -12.00
C PHE A 496 -12.10 20.41 -11.96
N SER A 497 -12.62 20.81 -13.11
CA SER A 497 -13.45 22.03 -13.23
C SER A 497 -14.34 21.97 -14.46
N GLN A 498 -15.43 22.73 -14.45
CA GLN A 498 -16.30 22.95 -15.62
C GLN A 498 -15.55 23.79 -16.66
N LEU A 499 -15.25 23.21 -17.82
CA LEU A 499 -14.58 23.92 -18.91
C LEU A 499 -15.59 24.78 -19.69
N ILE A 500 -15.44 26.10 -19.65
CA ILE A 500 -16.23 27.06 -20.44
C ILE A 500 -15.41 27.60 -21.61
N ILE A 501 -16.00 27.59 -22.80
CA ILE A 501 -15.43 28.11 -24.04
C ILE A 501 -16.55 28.85 -24.78
N ASP A 502 -16.33 30.11 -25.17
CA ASP A 502 -17.33 30.98 -25.80
C ASP A 502 -18.69 30.98 -25.08
N GLY A 503 -18.66 31.04 -23.73
CA GLY A 503 -19.84 30.98 -22.87
C GLY A 503 -20.50 29.60 -22.74
N LYS A 504 -20.03 28.58 -23.47
CA LYS A 504 -20.57 27.21 -23.44
C LYS A 504 -19.75 26.29 -22.52
N ASN A 505 -20.41 25.71 -21.52
CA ASN A 505 -19.84 24.64 -20.70
C ASN A 505 -19.72 23.32 -21.51
N GLN A 506 -18.53 22.72 -21.54
CA GLN A 506 -18.22 21.44 -22.18
C GLN A 506 -18.17 20.25 -21.19
N GLY A 507 -18.36 20.54 -19.89
CA GLY A 507 -18.33 19.61 -18.78
C GLY A 507 -16.98 19.57 -18.05
N VAL A 508 -16.86 18.63 -17.11
CA VAL A 508 -15.68 18.43 -16.27
C VAL A 508 -14.46 18.05 -17.10
N HIS A 509 -13.38 18.82 -16.93
CA HIS A 509 -12.04 18.56 -17.49
C HIS A 509 -10.97 18.72 -16.40
N ALA A 510 -9.77 18.19 -16.65
CA ALA A 510 -8.65 18.18 -15.71
C ALA A 510 -7.49 19.08 -16.18
N PHE A 511 -7.04 19.98 -15.31
CA PHE A 511 -6.01 20.98 -15.58
C PHE A 511 -4.88 20.91 -14.56
N ILE A 512 -3.65 21.15 -14.98
CA ILE A 512 -2.51 21.33 -14.06
C ILE A 512 -2.43 22.80 -13.63
N ALA A 513 -2.51 23.04 -12.32
CA ALA A 513 -2.26 24.34 -11.71
C ALA A 513 -1.09 24.28 -10.71
N GLN A 514 -0.23 25.30 -10.72
CA GLN A 514 0.75 25.51 -9.67
C GLN A 514 0.07 26.27 -8.51
N ILE A 515 0.24 25.77 -7.30
CA ILE A 515 -0.38 26.31 -6.07
C ILE A 515 0.64 26.79 -5.04
N ARG A 516 1.93 26.44 -5.20
CA ARG A 516 3.04 27.03 -4.45
C ARG A 516 4.26 27.30 -5.32
N ASP A 517 5.05 28.30 -4.94
CA ASP A 517 6.37 28.56 -5.51
C ASP A 517 7.40 27.51 -5.04
N GLU A 518 8.64 27.64 -5.53
CA GLU A 518 9.77 26.77 -5.16
C GLU A 518 10.15 26.86 -3.67
N ASN A 519 9.80 27.96 -3.01
CA ASN A 519 10.03 28.20 -1.58
C ASN A 519 8.90 27.62 -0.69
N GLY A 520 7.79 27.16 -1.28
CA GLY A 520 6.60 26.67 -0.59
C GLY A 520 5.57 27.75 -0.21
N ASN A 521 5.79 29.01 -0.61
CA ASN A 521 4.81 30.08 -0.48
C ASN A 521 3.60 29.76 -1.37
N ILE A 522 2.39 30.08 -0.90
CA ILE A 522 1.17 29.93 -1.72
C ILE A 522 1.26 30.92 -2.91
N CYS A 523 0.97 30.45 -4.12
CA CYS A 523 1.00 31.29 -5.32
C CYS A 523 0.02 32.48 -5.20
N PRO A 524 0.30 33.62 -5.88
CA PRO A 524 -0.69 34.68 -6.07
C PRO A 524 -2.03 34.11 -6.57
N ASN A 525 -3.13 34.70 -6.11
CA ASN A 525 -4.50 34.31 -6.45
C ASN A 525 -4.91 32.88 -6.03
N VAL A 526 -4.07 32.14 -5.31
CA VAL A 526 -4.44 30.88 -4.65
C VAL A 526 -4.63 31.12 -3.16
N ARG A 527 -5.70 30.57 -2.57
CA ARG A 527 -5.86 30.47 -1.11
C ARG A 527 -5.80 28.99 -0.74
N ILE A 528 -5.08 28.66 0.33
CA ILE A 528 -5.04 27.31 0.92
C ILE A 528 -5.36 27.41 2.41
N ALA A 529 -6.11 26.44 2.93
CA ALA A 529 -6.32 26.26 4.37
C ALA A 529 -6.35 24.76 4.71
N ASP A 530 -6.04 24.41 5.96
CA ASP A 530 -6.13 23.04 6.44
C ASP A 530 -7.60 22.58 6.61
N CYS A 531 -7.91 21.29 6.44
CA CYS A 531 -9.20 20.72 6.82
C CYS A 531 -9.35 20.50 8.34
N GLY A 532 -8.23 20.47 9.07
CA GLY A 532 -8.17 20.23 10.51
C GLY A 532 -8.04 18.75 10.89
N HIS A 533 -8.28 18.50 12.18
CA HIS A 533 -8.17 17.18 12.80
C HIS A 533 -9.19 16.18 12.24
N LYS A 534 -8.77 14.93 12.08
CA LYS A 534 -9.56 13.83 11.50
C LYS A 534 -9.64 12.65 12.47
N ILE A 535 -10.66 11.81 12.31
CA ILE A 535 -10.86 10.56 13.10
C ILE A 535 -9.67 9.59 12.92
N GLY A 536 -9.04 9.64 11.76
CA GLY A 536 -7.83 8.90 11.40
C GLY A 536 -7.10 9.60 10.26
N LEU A 537 -6.02 9.02 9.74
CA LEU A 537 -5.18 9.60 8.68
C LEU A 537 -4.58 10.99 9.00
N ASN A 538 -4.32 11.33 10.27
CA ASN A 538 -3.82 12.67 10.65
C ASN A 538 -2.42 13.03 10.12
N GLY A 539 -1.55 12.07 9.79
CA GLY A 539 -0.30 12.33 9.05
C GLY A 539 -0.51 12.83 7.61
N VAL A 540 -1.74 12.70 7.07
CA VAL A 540 -2.17 13.27 5.78
C VAL A 540 -2.67 14.70 6.01
N ASP A 541 -2.02 15.65 5.36
CA ASP A 541 -2.34 17.08 5.39
C ASP A 541 -3.40 17.43 4.33
N ASN A 542 -4.63 16.96 4.57
CA ASN A 542 -5.77 17.29 3.71
C ASN A 542 -6.08 18.78 3.76
N GLY A 543 -5.91 19.46 2.63
CA GLY A 543 -6.14 20.90 2.48
C GLY A 543 -7.42 21.24 1.72
N ARG A 544 -7.71 22.54 1.74
CA ARG A 544 -8.80 23.22 1.06
C ARG A 544 -8.19 24.27 0.13
N ILE A 545 -8.69 24.41 -1.09
CA ILE A 545 -8.11 25.30 -2.11
C ILE A 545 -9.21 26.16 -2.76
N TRP A 546 -8.91 27.45 -2.93
CA TRP A 546 -9.69 28.38 -3.74
C TRP A 546 -8.77 29.02 -4.78
N PHE A 547 -9.30 29.26 -5.98
CA PHE A 547 -8.61 29.94 -7.08
C PHE A 547 -9.36 31.24 -7.42
N ASP A 548 -8.66 32.37 -7.47
CA ASP A 548 -9.20 33.68 -7.87
C ASP A 548 -8.67 34.04 -9.27
N ASN A 549 -9.38 33.62 -10.31
CA ASN A 549 -8.99 33.89 -11.70
C ASN A 549 -7.54 33.46 -12.04
N VAL A 550 -7.08 32.32 -11.50
CA VAL A 550 -5.72 31.79 -11.66
C VAL A 550 -5.49 31.37 -13.12
N ARG A 551 -4.53 32.02 -13.78
CA ARG A 551 -4.18 31.75 -15.18
C ARG A 551 -3.18 30.60 -15.31
N VAL A 552 -3.45 29.68 -16.23
CA VAL A 552 -2.54 28.61 -16.64
C VAL A 552 -2.46 28.50 -18.18
N PRO A 553 -1.33 28.13 -18.78
CA PRO A 553 -1.23 27.96 -20.23
C PRO A 553 -2.20 26.91 -20.77
N ARG A 554 -2.65 27.06 -22.03
CA ARG A 554 -3.51 26.09 -22.72
C ARG A 554 -2.95 24.66 -22.68
N GLU A 555 -1.63 24.51 -22.71
CA GLU A 555 -0.91 23.23 -22.66
C GLU A 555 -1.04 22.50 -21.32
N ASN A 556 -1.56 23.14 -20.26
CA ASN A 556 -1.84 22.50 -18.98
C ASN A 556 -3.20 21.77 -18.91
N LEU A 557 -4.06 21.86 -19.94
CA LEU A 557 -5.23 20.98 -20.10
C LEU A 557 -4.75 19.55 -20.44
N LEU A 558 -5.10 18.59 -19.58
CA LEU A 558 -4.84 17.17 -19.81
C LEU A 558 -5.77 16.63 -20.91
N ASN A 559 -5.23 16.54 -22.13
CA ASN A 559 -6.01 16.52 -23.37
C ASN A 559 -6.24 15.14 -24.05
N SER A 560 -5.97 14.01 -23.40
CA SER A 560 -6.14 12.67 -24.04
C SER A 560 -7.60 12.35 -24.39
N VAL A 561 -8.54 13.00 -23.69
CA VAL A 561 -9.99 12.84 -23.87
C VAL A 561 -10.58 13.91 -24.80
N ALA A 562 -10.14 15.17 -24.63
CA ALA A 562 -10.55 16.34 -25.42
C ALA A 562 -9.49 17.47 -25.28
N ASP A 563 -9.32 18.31 -26.30
CA ASP A 563 -8.38 19.44 -26.34
C ASP A 563 -9.09 20.73 -26.76
N VAL A 564 -8.39 21.87 -26.65
CA VAL A 564 -8.85 23.18 -27.15
C VAL A 564 -7.78 23.75 -28.08
N SER A 565 -8.16 24.16 -29.28
CA SER A 565 -7.22 24.81 -30.22
C SER A 565 -6.89 26.26 -29.79
N PRO A 566 -5.79 26.86 -30.28
CA PRO A 566 -5.45 28.25 -29.94
C PRO A 566 -6.58 29.25 -30.23
N ASP A 567 -7.34 29.03 -31.31
CA ASP A 567 -8.50 29.81 -31.74
C ASP A 567 -9.83 29.37 -31.08
N GLY A 568 -9.77 28.70 -29.93
CA GLY A 568 -10.94 28.42 -29.08
C GLY A 568 -11.83 27.27 -29.52
N LYS A 569 -11.48 26.49 -30.54
CA LYS A 569 -12.31 25.35 -30.97
C LYS A 569 -12.12 24.16 -30.03
N TYR A 570 -13.23 23.67 -29.49
CA TYR A 570 -13.27 22.46 -28.68
C TYR A 570 -13.15 21.20 -29.56
N LEU A 571 -12.18 20.35 -29.27
CA LEU A 571 -11.82 19.16 -30.05
C LEU A 571 -11.99 17.89 -29.20
N THR A 572 -12.68 16.88 -29.72
CA THR A 572 -12.88 15.62 -28.98
C THR A 572 -13.12 14.44 -29.92
N ALA A 573 -12.47 13.31 -29.63
CA ALA A 573 -12.79 12.03 -30.30
C ALA A 573 -14.10 11.45 -29.75
N ILE A 574 -14.33 11.59 -28.43
CA ILE A 574 -15.56 11.13 -27.78
C ILE A 574 -16.64 12.21 -27.96
N LYS A 575 -17.59 11.98 -28.86
CA LYS A 575 -18.68 12.95 -29.11
C LYS A 575 -19.68 12.99 -27.95
N ASP A 576 -19.99 11.82 -27.39
CA ASP A 576 -20.95 11.65 -26.29
C ASP A 576 -20.42 12.22 -24.95
N PRO A 577 -21.14 13.15 -24.29
CA PRO A 577 -20.69 13.74 -23.03
C PRO A 577 -20.62 12.76 -21.85
N ASP A 578 -21.47 11.72 -21.83
CA ASP A 578 -21.51 10.76 -20.73
C ASP A 578 -20.32 9.81 -20.77
N GLN A 579 -19.94 9.35 -21.96
CA GLN A 579 -18.71 8.59 -22.21
C GLN A 579 -17.46 9.44 -21.92
N ARG A 580 -17.46 10.73 -22.28
CA ARG A 580 -16.36 11.67 -21.95
C ARG A 580 -16.16 11.78 -20.44
N PHE A 581 -17.26 11.99 -19.70
CA PHE A 581 -17.23 12.05 -18.24
C PHE A 581 -16.81 10.71 -17.61
N ALA A 582 -17.28 9.58 -18.14
CA ALA A 582 -16.87 8.26 -17.66
C ALA A 582 -15.36 8.00 -17.85
N ALA A 583 -14.76 8.49 -18.94
CA ALA A 583 -13.31 8.44 -19.13
C ALA A 583 -12.55 9.21 -18.03
N PHE A 584 -13.01 10.42 -17.68
CA PHE A 584 -12.42 11.21 -16.59
C PHE A 584 -12.59 10.61 -15.18
N LEU A 585 -13.47 9.61 -15.00
CA LEU A 585 -13.58 8.84 -13.74
C LEU A 585 -12.84 7.49 -13.76
N ALA A 586 -12.26 7.08 -14.91
CA ALA A 586 -11.70 5.74 -15.06
C ALA A 586 -10.55 5.40 -14.06
N PRO A 587 -9.61 6.31 -13.70
CA PRO A 587 -8.49 5.98 -12.80
C PRO A 587 -8.91 5.57 -11.38
N LEU A 588 -10.05 6.07 -10.90
CA LEU A 588 -10.64 5.72 -9.58
C LEU A 588 -10.85 4.21 -9.41
N THR A 589 -10.98 3.48 -10.53
CA THR A 589 -11.02 2.02 -10.57
C THR A 589 -9.79 1.37 -9.90
N SER A 590 -8.59 1.96 -10.04
CA SER A 590 -7.35 1.47 -9.42
C SER A 590 -7.36 1.65 -7.90
N GLY A 591 -7.84 2.81 -7.43
CA GLY A 591 -8.06 3.07 -6.01
C GLY A 591 -9.03 2.04 -5.40
N ARG A 592 -10.15 1.76 -6.07
CA ARG A 592 -11.14 0.74 -5.63
C ARG A 592 -10.54 -0.66 -5.51
N VAL A 593 -9.69 -1.09 -6.46
CA VAL A 593 -8.97 -2.37 -6.38
C VAL A 593 -8.08 -2.41 -5.14
N THR A 594 -7.28 -1.37 -4.93
CA THR A 594 -6.35 -1.25 -3.79
C THR A 594 -7.09 -1.28 -2.45
N ILE A 595 -8.18 -0.52 -2.33
CA ILE A 595 -8.98 -0.43 -1.10
C ILE A 595 -9.63 -1.77 -0.75
N ALA A 596 -10.17 -2.51 -1.72
CA ALA A 596 -10.78 -3.81 -1.47
C ALA A 596 -9.77 -4.80 -0.83
N VAL A 597 -8.54 -4.80 -1.34
CA VAL A 597 -7.45 -5.66 -0.84
C VAL A 597 -6.96 -5.20 0.53
N SER A 598 -6.70 -3.89 0.69
CA SER A 598 -6.28 -3.27 1.96
C SER A 598 -7.28 -3.53 3.10
N ALA A 599 -8.58 -3.33 2.84
CA ALA A 599 -9.66 -3.61 3.79
C ALA A 599 -9.66 -5.10 4.21
N THR A 600 -9.40 -6.01 3.27
CA THR A 600 -9.36 -7.46 3.53
C THR A 600 -8.16 -7.86 4.39
N TYR A 601 -6.96 -7.33 4.14
CA TYR A 601 -5.79 -7.59 5.00
C TYR A 601 -5.94 -6.99 6.41
N THR A 602 -6.54 -5.81 6.52
CA THR A 602 -6.81 -5.18 7.83
C THR A 602 -7.77 -6.02 8.67
N ALA A 603 -8.80 -6.60 8.02
CA ALA A 603 -9.68 -7.58 8.64
C ALA A 603 -8.95 -8.87 9.08
N LYS A 604 -8.01 -9.40 8.27
CA LYS A 604 -7.15 -10.55 8.66
C LYS A 604 -6.39 -10.26 9.97
N ILE A 605 -5.78 -9.09 10.12
CA ILE A 605 -4.99 -8.68 11.30
C ILE A 605 -5.86 -8.56 12.55
N GLY A 606 -7.02 -7.90 12.45
CA GLY A 606 -7.98 -7.78 13.55
C GLY A 606 -8.49 -9.14 14.04
N LEU A 607 -8.87 -10.03 13.12
CA LEU A 607 -9.35 -11.37 13.43
C LEU A 607 -8.27 -12.27 14.02
N ALA A 608 -7.05 -12.25 13.47
CA ALA A 608 -5.93 -13.03 14.01
C ALA A 608 -5.60 -12.61 15.45
N THR A 609 -5.61 -11.30 15.73
CA THR A 609 -5.46 -10.76 17.09
C THR A 609 -6.59 -11.24 18.01
N ALA A 610 -7.85 -10.97 17.64
CA ALA A 610 -8.99 -11.24 18.50
C ALA A 610 -9.21 -12.74 18.75
N ILE A 611 -9.00 -13.60 17.75
CA ILE A 611 -9.16 -15.05 17.89
C ILE A 611 -8.03 -15.64 18.75
N ARG A 612 -6.77 -15.27 18.55
CA ARG A 612 -5.65 -15.75 19.38
C ARG A 612 -5.78 -15.31 20.85
N TYR A 613 -6.22 -14.08 21.09
CA TYR A 613 -6.59 -13.64 22.44
C TYR A 613 -7.76 -14.47 23.00
N SER A 614 -8.79 -14.71 22.20
CA SER A 614 -9.99 -15.47 22.63
C SER A 614 -9.74 -16.96 22.91
N LEU A 615 -8.65 -17.52 22.35
CA LEU A 615 -8.16 -18.88 22.60
C LEU A 615 -7.29 -19.00 23.86
N THR A 616 -6.96 -17.89 24.52
CA THR A 616 -6.08 -17.89 25.72
C THR A 616 -6.64 -17.09 26.90
N ARG A 617 -7.54 -16.14 26.64
CA ARG A 617 -8.29 -15.40 27.66
C ARG A 617 -9.44 -16.27 28.19
N ARG A 618 -9.49 -16.43 29.51
CA ARG A 618 -10.60 -17.07 30.24
C ARG A 618 -11.49 -16.01 30.91
N ALA A 619 -12.78 -16.27 31.02
CA ALA A 619 -13.72 -15.43 31.79
C ALA A 619 -14.99 -16.22 32.11
N PHE A 620 -15.44 -16.16 33.36
CA PHE A 620 -16.61 -16.88 33.89
C PHE A 620 -16.49 -18.41 33.80
N SER A 621 -17.33 -19.13 34.54
CA SER A 621 -17.43 -20.60 34.47
C SER A 621 -18.83 -21.04 34.04
N ALA A 622 -18.91 -22.24 33.46
CA ALA A 622 -20.16 -22.89 33.10
C ALA A 622 -20.88 -23.55 34.29
N THR A 623 -20.19 -23.74 35.42
CA THR A 623 -20.75 -24.30 36.66
C THR A 623 -20.34 -23.48 37.89
N PRO A 624 -21.15 -23.46 38.97
CA PRO A 624 -20.73 -22.88 40.24
C PRO A 624 -19.42 -23.51 40.72
N ASN A 625 -18.42 -22.68 41.04
CA ASN A 625 -17.08 -23.07 41.46
C ASN A 625 -16.27 -23.91 40.42
N GLY A 626 -16.71 -23.98 39.17
CA GLY A 626 -15.92 -24.57 38.08
C GLY A 626 -14.74 -23.68 37.65
N PRO A 627 -13.77 -24.22 36.88
CA PRO A 627 -12.72 -23.41 36.28
C PRO A 627 -13.28 -22.44 35.24
N GLU A 628 -12.59 -21.33 34.99
CA GLU A 628 -13.00 -20.40 33.94
C GLU A 628 -12.82 -20.98 32.53
N VAL A 629 -13.76 -20.67 31.65
CA VAL A 629 -13.84 -21.18 30.27
C VAL A 629 -13.10 -20.22 29.31
N LEU A 630 -12.48 -20.73 28.24
CA LEU A 630 -11.88 -19.87 27.20
C LEU A 630 -12.99 -19.07 26.52
N ILE A 631 -12.78 -17.78 26.26
CA ILE A 631 -13.90 -16.96 25.76
C ILE A 631 -14.37 -17.39 24.37
N LEU A 632 -13.52 -18.01 23.52
CA LEU A 632 -13.96 -18.60 22.25
C LEU A 632 -14.76 -19.91 22.39
N ASP A 633 -14.81 -20.55 23.56
CA ASP A 633 -15.63 -21.76 23.74
C ASP A 633 -17.12 -21.41 23.96
N TYR A 634 -17.44 -20.17 24.32
CA TYR A 634 -18.82 -19.69 24.40
C TYR A 634 -19.43 -19.51 22.99
N PRO A 635 -20.58 -20.14 22.67
CA PRO A 635 -21.24 -20.00 21.36
C PRO A 635 -21.57 -18.55 20.98
N SER A 636 -21.84 -17.70 21.97
CA SER A 636 -22.05 -16.25 21.77
C SER A 636 -20.82 -15.56 21.20
N HIS A 637 -19.62 -15.90 21.66
CA HIS A 637 -18.36 -15.31 21.19
C HIS A 637 -17.93 -15.89 19.84
N GLN A 638 -18.17 -17.19 19.62
CA GLN A 638 -18.01 -17.83 18.32
C GLN A 638 -18.86 -17.16 17.25
N ARG A 639 -20.15 -16.87 17.54
CA ARG A 639 -21.10 -16.24 16.61
C ARG A 639 -20.70 -14.82 16.20
N ARG A 640 -19.82 -14.15 16.98
CA ARG A 640 -19.23 -12.86 16.64
C ARG A 640 -18.06 -13.01 15.67
N LEU A 641 -17.05 -13.82 16.03
CA LEU A 641 -15.77 -13.85 15.31
C LEU A 641 -15.75 -14.82 14.11
N LEU A 642 -16.33 -16.02 14.22
CA LEU A 642 -16.19 -17.07 13.21
C LEU A 642 -16.94 -16.80 11.88
N PRO A 643 -18.11 -16.13 11.87
CA PRO A 643 -18.73 -15.74 10.60
C PRO A 643 -17.99 -14.59 9.90
N LEU A 644 -17.37 -13.69 10.67
CA LEU A 644 -16.52 -12.62 10.13
C LEU A 644 -15.20 -13.19 9.57
N LEU A 645 -14.64 -14.21 10.23
CA LEU A 645 -13.55 -15.01 9.69
C LEU A 645 -13.92 -15.61 8.33
N ALA A 646 -15.08 -16.27 8.21
CA ALA A 646 -15.53 -16.86 6.95
C ALA A 646 -15.76 -15.82 5.83
N LYS A 647 -16.32 -14.64 6.16
CA LYS A 647 -16.41 -13.51 5.21
C LYS A 647 -15.02 -13.03 4.76
N THR A 648 -14.01 -13.00 5.64
CA THR A 648 -12.63 -12.61 5.28
C THR A 648 -11.96 -13.59 4.31
N TYR A 649 -12.25 -14.90 4.39
CA TYR A 649 -11.84 -15.88 3.36
C TYR A 649 -12.47 -15.57 2.00
N ALA A 650 -13.78 -15.35 1.98
CA ALA A 650 -14.51 -15.04 0.76
C ALA A 650 -14.00 -13.73 0.12
N MET A 651 -13.74 -12.69 0.92
CA MET A 651 -13.09 -11.46 0.47
C MET A 651 -11.67 -11.69 -0.07
N SER A 652 -10.89 -12.61 0.52
CA SER A 652 -9.52 -12.90 0.05
C SER A 652 -9.50 -13.48 -1.36
N PHE A 653 -10.38 -14.44 -1.66
CA PHE A 653 -10.51 -15.00 -3.02
C PHE A 653 -11.05 -13.95 -4.01
N ALA A 654 -12.07 -13.18 -3.62
CA ALA A 654 -12.65 -12.11 -4.43
C ALA A 654 -11.64 -11.00 -4.77
N CYS A 655 -10.83 -10.57 -3.79
CA CYS A 655 -9.80 -9.54 -3.99
C CYS A 655 -8.64 -10.05 -4.86
N ASN A 656 -8.25 -11.33 -4.75
CA ASN A 656 -7.26 -11.93 -5.64
C ASN A 656 -7.77 -12.06 -7.08
N TYR A 657 -9.04 -12.42 -7.27
CA TYR A 657 -9.69 -12.38 -8.58
C TYR A 657 -9.66 -10.96 -9.16
N LEU A 658 -10.04 -9.96 -8.37
CA LEU A 658 -10.06 -8.56 -8.78
C LEU A 658 -8.67 -8.02 -9.15
N LYS A 659 -7.62 -8.32 -8.36
CA LYS A 659 -6.23 -7.99 -8.72
C LYS A 659 -5.84 -8.62 -10.06
N LYS A 660 -6.09 -9.93 -10.24
CA LYS A 660 -5.79 -10.64 -11.50
C LYS A 660 -6.56 -10.06 -12.70
N MET A 661 -7.81 -9.66 -12.51
CA MET A 661 -8.66 -9.06 -13.55
C MET A 661 -8.21 -7.63 -13.92
N TYR A 662 -7.81 -6.81 -12.94
CA TYR A 662 -7.27 -5.47 -13.19
C TYR A 662 -5.90 -5.52 -13.89
N VAL A 663 -5.04 -6.46 -13.51
CA VAL A 663 -3.73 -6.70 -14.11
C VAL A 663 -3.84 -7.21 -15.56
N LYS A 664 -4.89 -7.97 -15.88
CA LYS A 664 -5.17 -8.50 -17.24
C LYS A 664 -6.21 -7.68 -18.01
N ARG A 665 -6.41 -6.41 -17.67
CA ARG A 665 -7.47 -5.57 -18.24
C ARG A 665 -7.29 -5.31 -19.73
N THR A 666 -8.39 -5.42 -20.49
CA THR A 666 -8.53 -4.90 -21.85
C THR A 666 -9.56 -3.77 -21.88
N PRO A 667 -9.63 -2.94 -22.95
CA PRO A 667 -10.60 -1.84 -23.05
C PRO A 667 -12.07 -2.30 -22.89
N GLU A 668 -12.40 -3.50 -23.36
CA GLU A 668 -13.73 -4.12 -23.28
C GLU A 668 -14.08 -4.51 -21.84
N MET A 669 -13.08 -4.86 -21.04
CA MET A 669 -13.26 -5.24 -19.63
C MET A 669 -13.53 -4.04 -18.72
N ASN A 670 -13.25 -2.80 -19.15
CA ASN A 670 -13.34 -1.61 -18.30
C ASN A 670 -14.69 -1.48 -17.57
N LYS A 671 -15.82 -1.78 -18.22
CA LYS A 671 -17.14 -1.75 -17.58
C LYS A 671 -17.28 -2.83 -16.49
N THR A 672 -16.85 -4.06 -16.78
CA THR A 672 -16.86 -5.17 -15.82
C THR A 672 -15.98 -4.88 -14.61
N ILE A 673 -14.76 -4.39 -14.85
CA ILE A 673 -13.81 -4.01 -13.79
C ILE A 673 -14.38 -2.87 -12.95
N HIS A 674 -15.00 -1.85 -13.55
CA HIS A 674 -15.65 -0.76 -12.82
C HIS A 674 -16.78 -1.26 -11.91
N VAL A 675 -17.66 -2.13 -12.40
CA VAL A 675 -18.78 -2.68 -11.59
C VAL A 675 -18.27 -3.59 -10.48
N VAL A 676 -17.38 -4.54 -10.78
CA VAL A 676 -16.85 -5.52 -9.80
C VAL A 676 -15.94 -4.85 -8.76
N SER A 677 -15.07 -3.90 -9.16
CA SER A 677 -14.26 -3.13 -8.20
C SER A 677 -15.12 -2.28 -7.27
N SER A 678 -16.20 -1.68 -7.78
CA SER A 678 -17.16 -0.93 -6.96
C SER A 678 -17.87 -1.86 -5.96
N ALA A 679 -18.37 -3.01 -6.42
CA ALA A 679 -18.98 -4.02 -5.56
C ALA A 679 -18.02 -4.48 -4.45
N PHE A 680 -16.81 -4.94 -4.81
CA PHE A 680 -15.86 -5.51 -3.85
C PHE A 680 -15.25 -4.46 -2.92
N LYS A 681 -14.97 -3.23 -3.39
CA LYS A 681 -14.53 -2.11 -2.52
C LYS A 681 -15.55 -1.86 -1.42
N VAL A 682 -16.84 -1.83 -1.76
CA VAL A 682 -17.92 -1.61 -0.82
C VAL A 682 -18.07 -2.77 0.17
N THR A 683 -18.17 -4.00 -0.34
CA THR A 683 -18.34 -5.18 0.52
C THR A 683 -17.15 -5.37 1.45
N ALA A 684 -15.92 -5.20 0.97
CA ALA A 684 -14.71 -5.35 1.78
C ALA A 684 -14.54 -4.23 2.82
N SER A 685 -14.82 -2.96 2.49
CA SER A 685 -14.69 -1.84 3.45
C SER A 685 -15.75 -1.89 4.56
N TRP A 686 -17.01 -2.18 4.23
CA TRP A 686 -18.05 -2.42 5.24
C TRP A 686 -17.75 -3.67 6.10
N HIS A 687 -17.25 -4.75 5.49
CA HIS A 687 -16.82 -5.94 6.21
C HIS A 687 -15.64 -5.65 7.16
N ASN A 688 -14.65 -4.87 6.72
CA ASN A 688 -13.52 -4.45 7.55
C ASN A 688 -13.98 -3.63 8.75
N MET A 689 -14.84 -2.63 8.56
CA MET A 689 -15.33 -1.80 9.68
C MET A 689 -16.13 -2.60 10.72
N ARG A 690 -17.02 -3.50 10.28
CA ARG A 690 -17.72 -4.43 11.19
C ARG A 690 -16.73 -5.37 11.90
N THR A 691 -15.75 -5.88 11.17
CA THR A 691 -14.74 -6.80 11.71
C THR A 691 -13.87 -6.15 12.77
N LEU A 692 -13.35 -4.94 12.53
CA LEU A 692 -12.50 -4.23 13.49
C LEU A 692 -13.28 -3.81 14.74
N GLN A 693 -14.54 -3.39 14.60
CA GLN A 693 -15.39 -3.08 15.75
C GLN A 693 -15.65 -4.32 16.62
N GLU A 694 -16.03 -5.45 16.01
CA GLU A 694 -16.28 -6.71 16.73
C GLU A 694 -14.99 -7.29 17.33
N CYS A 695 -13.85 -7.19 16.64
CA CYS A 695 -12.55 -7.61 17.19
C CYS A 695 -12.13 -6.75 18.38
N ARG A 696 -12.33 -5.42 18.31
CA ARG A 696 -12.09 -4.48 19.43
C ARG A 696 -12.92 -4.87 20.66
N GLU A 697 -14.19 -5.18 20.47
CA GLU A 697 -15.10 -5.55 21.56
C GLU A 697 -14.91 -6.97 22.07
N ALA A 698 -14.52 -7.92 21.21
CA ALA A 698 -14.16 -9.27 21.60
C ALA A 698 -12.89 -9.30 22.47
N CYS A 699 -11.99 -8.33 22.30
CA CYS A 699 -10.84 -8.11 23.18
C CYS A 699 -11.19 -7.40 24.51
N GLY A 700 -12.44 -6.93 24.67
CA GLY A 700 -12.88 -6.20 25.86
C GLY A 700 -12.04 -4.94 26.12
N GLY A 701 -11.70 -4.68 27.40
CA GLY A 701 -10.88 -3.53 27.78
C GLY A 701 -9.50 -3.50 27.12
N GLN A 702 -8.90 -4.65 26.80
CA GLN A 702 -7.62 -4.71 26.06
C GLN A 702 -7.76 -4.18 24.63
N GLY A 703 -8.93 -4.29 24.00
CA GLY A 703 -9.18 -3.73 22.67
C GLY A 703 -9.22 -2.20 22.61
N LEU A 704 -9.28 -1.52 23.76
CA LEU A 704 -9.18 -0.06 23.85
C LEU A 704 -7.74 0.44 24.05
N LYS A 705 -6.79 -0.43 24.38
CA LYS A 705 -5.40 -0.06 24.69
C LYS A 705 -4.62 0.18 23.39
N THR A 706 -4.02 1.37 23.23
CA THR A 706 -3.37 1.80 21.98
C THR A 706 -2.34 0.81 21.46
N GLU A 707 -1.51 0.22 22.33
CA GLU A 707 -0.48 -0.78 21.97
C GLU A 707 -1.05 -2.01 21.23
N ASN A 708 -2.36 -2.28 21.39
CA ASN A 708 -3.02 -3.43 20.77
C ASN A 708 -3.55 -3.14 19.36
N ARG A 709 -3.37 -1.93 18.82
CA ARG A 709 -3.65 -1.46 17.45
C ARG A 709 -5.09 -1.57 16.92
N VAL A 710 -5.92 -2.53 17.35
CA VAL A 710 -7.26 -2.80 16.76
C VAL A 710 -8.16 -1.54 16.77
N GLY A 711 -8.11 -0.73 17.83
CA GLY A 711 -8.82 0.55 17.90
C GLY A 711 -8.30 1.61 16.92
N GLN A 712 -6.98 1.68 16.70
CA GLN A 712 -6.35 2.62 15.75
C GLN A 712 -6.71 2.24 14.31
N LEU A 713 -6.56 0.96 13.96
CA LEU A 713 -6.95 0.42 12.64
C LEU A 713 -8.43 0.73 12.33
N LYS A 714 -9.32 0.69 13.34
CA LYS A 714 -10.72 1.06 13.15
C LYS A 714 -10.94 2.54 12.86
N GLY A 715 -10.08 3.44 13.36
CA GLY A 715 -10.14 4.88 13.09
C GLY A 715 -9.47 5.28 11.77
N GLU A 716 -8.32 4.67 11.46
CA GLU A 716 -7.53 4.96 10.26
C GLU A 716 -8.18 4.47 8.96
N TYR A 717 -8.89 3.33 8.99
CA TYR A 717 -9.45 2.71 7.79
C TYR A 717 -10.95 3.02 7.60
N ASP A 718 -11.57 3.78 8.51
CA ASP A 718 -12.98 4.19 8.44
C ASP A 718 -13.33 4.90 7.11
N VAL A 719 -12.42 5.78 6.68
CA VAL A 719 -12.44 6.53 5.41
C VAL A 719 -12.59 5.65 4.17
N GLN A 720 -12.22 4.36 4.25
CA GLN A 720 -12.36 3.41 3.14
C GLN A 720 -13.83 3.18 2.76
N SER A 721 -14.78 3.50 3.64
CA SER A 721 -16.22 3.49 3.34
C SER A 721 -16.69 4.70 2.51
N THR A 722 -15.86 5.74 2.38
CA THR A 722 -16.25 7.06 1.85
C THR A 722 -15.43 7.49 0.63
N PHE A 723 -14.10 7.35 0.65
CA PHE A 723 -13.26 7.77 -0.49
C PHE A 723 -13.30 6.78 -1.67
N GLU A 724 -12.80 7.19 -2.84
CA GLU A 724 -12.95 6.50 -4.13
C GLU A 724 -14.41 6.26 -4.58
N GLY A 725 -15.36 6.88 -3.89
CA GLY A 725 -16.81 6.76 -4.07
C GLY A 725 -17.48 6.25 -2.79
N ASP A 726 -18.48 7.00 -2.30
CA ASP A 726 -19.32 6.58 -1.17
C ASP A 726 -19.94 5.20 -1.42
N ASN A 727 -19.93 4.35 -0.39
CA ASN A 727 -20.35 2.97 -0.52
C ASN A 727 -21.81 2.80 -0.99
N ASN A 728 -22.72 3.69 -0.57
CA ASN A 728 -24.14 3.62 -0.95
C ASN A 728 -24.35 4.05 -2.41
N VAL A 729 -23.68 5.13 -2.83
CA VAL A 729 -23.65 5.58 -4.23
C VAL A 729 -23.03 4.51 -5.14
N LEU A 730 -21.98 3.81 -4.69
CA LEU A 730 -21.36 2.71 -5.44
C LEU A 730 -22.28 1.49 -5.58
N MET A 731 -23.05 1.10 -4.56
CA MET A 731 -24.10 0.07 -4.71
C MET A 731 -25.14 0.47 -5.75
N GLN A 732 -25.57 1.74 -5.76
CA GLN A 732 -26.45 2.23 -6.81
C GLN A 732 -25.80 2.21 -8.20
N GLN A 733 -24.50 2.46 -8.34
CA GLN A 733 -23.79 2.36 -9.62
C GLN A 733 -23.78 0.92 -10.15
N VAL A 734 -23.54 -0.07 -9.28
CA VAL A 734 -23.64 -1.50 -9.61
C VAL A 734 -25.03 -1.83 -10.15
N SER A 735 -26.09 -1.52 -9.41
CA SER A 735 -27.47 -1.85 -9.79
C SER A 735 -27.97 -1.11 -11.04
N LYS A 736 -27.56 0.13 -11.24
CA LYS A 736 -27.82 0.90 -12.47
C LYS A 736 -27.11 0.29 -13.68
N ALA A 737 -25.92 -0.30 -13.51
CA ALA A 737 -25.22 -1.02 -14.57
C ALA A 737 -25.88 -2.37 -14.90
N LEU A 738 -26.33 -3.13 -13.90
CA LEU A 738 -27.05 -4.41 -14.07
C LEU A 738 -28.40 -4.21 -14.77
N PHE A 739 -29.20 -3.21 -14.34
CA PHE A 739 -30.40 -2.78 -15.06
C PHE A 739 -30.09 -2.41 -16.53
N GLY A 740 -28.96 -1.73 -16.76
CA GLY A 740 -28.53 -1.34 -18.10
C GLY A 740 -28.29 -2.55 -19.03
N GLU A 741 -27.59 -3.58 -18.55
CA GLU A 741 -27.40 -4.83 -19.30
C GLU A 741 -28.71 -5.60 -19.45
N TYR A 742 -29.53 -5.68 -18.40
CA TYR A 742 -30.81 -6.39 -18.43
C TYR A 742 -31.74 -5.85 -19.53
N VAL A 743 -31.92 -4.52 -19.56
CA VAL A 743 -32.75 -3.86 -20.58
C VAL A 743 -32.12 -3.99 -21.98
N ALA A 744 -30.79 -3.94 -22.10
CA ALA A 744 -30.11 -4.14 -23.38
C ALA A 744 -30.31 -5.56 -23.93
N ALA A 745 -30.17 -6.58 -23.09
CA ALA A 745 -30.38 -8.00 -23.45
C ALA A 745 -31.85 -8.27 -23.83
N LYS A 746 -32.82 -7.93 -22.96
CA LYS A 746 -34.25 -8.11 -23.24
C LYS A 746 -34.69 -7.36 -24.51
N ARG A 747 -34.25 -6.11 -24.71
CA ARG A 747 -34.57 -5.31 -25.92
C ARG A 747 -33.96 -5.91 -27.20
N SER A 748 -32.75 -6.43 -27.14
CA SER A 748 -32.07 -7.03 -28.31
C SER A 748 -32.42 -8.51 -28.55
N LYS A 749 -33.21 -9.13 -27.65
CA LYS A 749 -33.54 -10.57 -27.64
C LYS A 749 -32.29 -11.47 -27.65
N LYS A 750 -31.19 -11.00 -27.06
CA LYS A 750 -29.93 -11.75 -26.93
C LYS A 750 -29.83 -12.39 -25.54
N PRO A 751 -29.11 -13.52 -25.39
CA PRO A 751 -28.77 -14.06 -24.09
C PRO A 751 -27.98 -13.04 -23.26
N PHE A 752 -28.16 -13.08 -21.95
CA PHE A 752 -27.42 -12.26 -20.99
C PHE A 752 -25.94 -12.70 -21.00
N LYS A 753 -25.03 -11.71 -21.00
CA LYS A 753 -23.58 -11.92 -21.01
C LYS A 753 -22.89 -10.76 -20.28
N GLY A 754 -21.83 -11.06 -19.54
CA GLY A 754 -21.11 -10.11 -18.71
C GLY A 754 -21.73 -9.97 -17.32
N LEU A 755 -20.92 -9.50 -16.37
CA LEU A 755 -21.30 -9.30 -14.96
C LEU A 755 -21.79 -10.59 -14.24
N GLY A 756 -21.63 -11.78 -14.84
CA GLY A 756 -22.19 -13.02 -14.30
C GLY A 756 -23.71 -13.13 -14.44
N LEU A 757 -24.34 -12.26 -15.25
CA LEU A 757 -25.76 -12.34 -15.59
C LEU A 757 -26.06 -13.53 -16.52
N GLU A 758 -25.05 -14.26 -16.98
CA GLU A 758 -25.16 -15.53 -17.69
C GLU A 758 -26.13 -16.51 -17.01
N HIS A 759 -26.21 -16.50 -15.67
CA HIS A 759 -27.13 -17.33 -14.89
C HIS A 759 -28.61 -17.07 -15.20
N MET A 760 -28.97 -15.89 -15.74
CA MET A 760 -30.34 -15.52 -16.12
C MET A 760 -30.82 -16.23 -17.41
N ASN A 761 -29.91 -16.84 -18.18
CA ASN A 761 -30.28 -17.62 -19.37
C ASN A 761 -30.87 -18.99 -19.01
N ASN A 762 -30.64 -19.46 -17.78
CA ASN A 762 -31.07 -20.77 -17.30
C ASN A 762 -32.48 -20.70 -16.68
N SER A 763 -33.12 -21.85 -16.47
CA SER A 763 -34.34 -21.99 -15.67
C SER A 763 -34.24 -21.29 -14.30
N HIS A 764 -35.36 -20.87 -13.72
CA HIS A 764 -35.37 -20.30 -12.37
C HIS A 764 -34.94 -21.37 -11.35
N PRO A 765 -33.96 -21.09 -10.46
CA PRO A 765 -33.58 -22.04 -9.43
C PRO A 765 -34.71 -22.26 -8.43
N VAL A 766 -34.93 -23.52 -8.03
CA VAL A 766 -36.02 -23.90 -7.12
C VAL A 766 -35.47 -24.15 -5.72
N VAL A 767 -35.82 -23.28 -4.77
CA VAL A 767 -35.51 -23.49 -3.35
C VAL A 767 -36.41 -24.58 -2.78
N PRO A 768 -35.89 -25.63 -2.13
CA PRO A 768 -36.70 -26.67 -1.49
C PRO A 768 -37.59 -26.09 -0.38
N SER A 769 -38.83 -26.58 -0.29
CA SER A 769 -39.81 -26.11 0.71
C SER A 769 -39.36 -26.32 2.16
N GLN A 770 -38.56 -27.36 2.42
CA GLN A 770 -37.90 -27.63 3.70
C GLN A 770 -36.39 -27.76 3.49
N LEU A 771 -35.61 -26.93 4.19
CA LEU A 771 -34.14 -26.99 4.17
C LEU A 771 -33.59 -27.93 5.23
N THR A 772 -32.67 -28.81 4.82
CA THR A 772 -31.93 -29.71 5.72
C THR A 772 -30.46 -29.27 5.85
N SER A 773 -29.77 -29.74 6.90
CA SER A 773 -28.34 -29.49 7.11
C SER A 773 -27.46 -29.92 5.92
N SER A 774 -27.82 -31.00 5.22
CA SER A 774 -27.10 -31.42 4.00
C SER A 774 -27.41 -30.53 2.80
N THR A 775 -28.70 -30.22 2.56
CA THR A 775 -29.14 -29.30 1.48
C THR A 775 -28.44 -27.94 1.61
N MET A 776 -28.45 -27.35 2.81
CA MET A 776 -27.89 -26.01 3.07
C MET A 776 -26.38 -25.90 2.84
N ARG A 777 -25.64 -27.02 2.83
CA ARG A 777 -24.18 -27.08 2.64
C ARG A 777 -23.75 -27.38 1.20
N GLN A 778 -24.68 -27.80 0.34
CA GLN A 778 -24.41 -28.08 -1.06
C GLN A 778 -24.06 -26.80 -1.82
N ALA A 779 -22.94 -26.82 -2.54
CA ALA A 779 -22.49 -25.71 -3.37
C ALA A 779 -23.55 -25.28 -4.40
N GLN A 780 -24.28 -26.25 -4.97
CA GLN A 780 -25.37 -26.02 -5.91
C GLN A 780 -26.48 -25.16 -5.29
N PHE A 781 -27.05 -25.59 -4.16
CA PHE A 781 -28.10 -24.84 -3.44
C PHE A 781 -27.66 -23.42 -3.08
N GLN A 782 -26.41 -23.25 -2.60
CA GLN A 782 -25.87 -21.94 -2.20
C GLN A 782 -25.69 -21.00 -3.40
N ASN A 783 -25.20 -21.51 -4.53
CA ASN A 783 -25.15 -20.75 -5.78
C ASN A 783 -26.57 -20.39 -6.26
N ASP A 784 -27.48 -21.36 -6.23
CA ASP A 784 -28.83 -21.24 -6.76
C ASP A 784 -29.68 -20.22 -6.00
N ILE A 785 -29.62 -20.18 -4.66
CA ILE A 785 -30.36 -19.20 -3.88
C ILE A 785 -29.78 -17.78 -4.01
N PHE A 786 -28.47 -17.64 -4.25
CA PHE A 786 -27.86 -16.35 -4.58
C PHE A 786 -28.23 -15.87 -6.00
N CYS A 787 -28.23 -16.78 -6.99
CA CYS A 787 -28.71 -16.50 -8.34
C CYS A 787 -30.20 -16.15 -8.37
N LEU A 788 -31.03 -16.81 -7.54
CA LEU A 788 -32.45 -16.51 -7.42
C LEU A 788 -32.68 -15.11 -6.85
N ARG A 789 -31.98 -14.75 -5.75
CA ARG A 789 -32.04 -13.42 -5.15
C ARG A 789 -31.65 -12.32 -6.14
N GLU A 790 -30.49 -12.43 -6.80
CA GLU A 790 -30.08 -11.39 -7.76
C GLU A 790 -31.05 -11.29 -8.95
N ARG A 791 -31.48 -12.43 -9.52
CA ARG A 791 -32.43 -12.45 -10.64
C ARG A 791 -33.73 -11.74 -10.26
N ASP A 792 -34.39 -12.17 -9.20
CA ASP A 792 -35.69 -11.63 -8.80
C ASP A 792 -35.60 -10.15 -8.38
N LEU A 793 -34.55 -9.72 -7.69
CA LEU A 793 -34.31 -8.30 -7.39
C LEU A 793 -34.09 -7.47 -8.67
N LEU A 794 -33.35 -7.99 -9.65
CA LEU A 794 -33.11 -7.32 -10.94
C LEU A 794 -34.39 -7.23 -11.78
N GLU A 795 -35.23 -8.27 -11.79
CA GLU A 795 -36.50 -8.27 -12.50
C GLU A 795 -37.54 -7.35 -11.82
N ARG A 796 -37.59 -7.30 -10.48
CA ARG A 796 -38.38 -6.29 -9.74
C ARG A 796 -37.88 -4.87 -9.99
N PHE A 797 -36.57 -4.63 -9.90
CA PHE A 797 -36.01 -3.30 -10.11
C PHE A 797 -36.27 -2.81 -11.54
N ALA A 798 -36.21 -3.71 -12.53
CA ALA A 798 -36.59 -3.40 -13.90
C ALA A 798 -38.10 -3.08 -14.05
N ALA A 799 -38.96 -3.83 -13.37
CA ALA A 799 -40.41 -3.60 -13.36
C ALA A 799 -40.79 -2.26 -12.72
N GLU A 800 -40.28 -1.95 -11.52
CA GLU A 800 -40.59 -0.71 -10.80
C GLU A 800 -40.07 0.55 -11.51
N VAL A 801 -38.88 0.47 -12.12
CA VAL A 801 -38.36 1.56 -12.97
C VAL A 801 -39.23 1.73 -14.21
N SER A 802 -39.65 0.65 -14.87
CA SER A 802 -40.56 0.71 -16.01
C SER A 802 -41.95 1.27 -15.65
N LEU A 803 -42.49 0.90 -14.48
CA LEU A 803 -43.75 1.42 -13.95
C LEU A 803 -43.66 2.93 -13.67
N CYS A 804 -42.56 3.38 -13.06
CA CYS A 804 -42.32 4.80 -12.85
C CYS A 804 -42.21 5.57 -14.18
N GLN A 805 -41.51 5.01 -15.18
CA GLN A 805 -41.42 5.62 -16.51
C GLN A 805 -42.77 5.66 -17.23
N ALA A 806 -43.63 4.64 -17.07
CA ALA A 806 -45.00 4.64 -17.57
C ALA A 806 -45.90 5.70 -16.88
N GLN A 807 -45.57 6.08 -15.64
CA GLN A 807 -46.17 7.22 -14.93
C GLN A 807 -45.55 8.58 -15.33
N GLY A 808 -44.77 8.64 -16.42
CA GLY A 808 -44.15 9.87 -16.92
C GLY A 808 -42.95 10.38 -16.11
N LYS A 809 -42.45 9.62 -15.13
CA LYS A 809 -41.28 10.00 -14.33
C LYS A 809 -39.99 9.77 -15.14
N SER A 810 -38.98 10.61 -14.91
CA SER A 810 -37.64 10.35 -15.46
C SER A 810 -37.05 9.06 -14.87
N LYS A 811 -36.16 8.42 -15.64
CA LYS A 811 -35.47 7.19 -15.23
C LYS A 811 -34.59 7.42 -13.98
N GLU A 812 -34.03 8.62 -13.87
CA GLU A 812 -33.15 9.06 -12.78
C GLU A 812 -33.96 9.25 -11.49
N TYR A 813 -35.18 9.80 -11.61
CA TYR A 813 -36.12 9.87 -10.49
C TYR A 813 -36.66 8.49 -10.11
N ALA A 814 -36.98 7.63 -11.09
CA ALA A 814 -37.39 6.25 -10.87
C ALA A 814 -36.32 5.43 -10.12
N PHE A 815 -35.04 5.58 -10.45
CA PHE A 815 -33.93 4.99 -9.70
C PHE A 815 -33.81 5.54 -8.26
N THR A 816 -34.15 6.82 -8.06
CA THR A 816 -34.06 7.48 -6.75
C THR A 816 -35.20 7.05 -5.82
N LEU A 817 -36.42 6.90 -6.35
CA LEU A 817 -37.56 6.34 -5.61
C LEU A 817 -37.29 4.88 -5.19
N ASN A 818 -36.65 4.09 -6.05
CA ASN A 818 -36.40 2.66 -5.83
C ASN A 818 -35.01 2.38 -5.21
N TYR A 819 -34.45 3.31 -4.44
CA TYR A 819 -33.06 3.19 -3.95
C TYR A 819 -32.83 1.97 -3.05
N GLN A 820 -33.81 1.55 -2.24
CA GLN A 820 -33.69 0.38 -1.34
C GLN A 820 -33.54 -0.91 -2.14
N LEU A 821 -34.43 -1.12 -3.13
CA LEU A 821 -34.38 -2.25 -4.05
C LEU A 821 -33.10 -2.22 -4.93
N ALA A 822 -32.60 -1.04 -5.26
CA ALA A 822 -31.30 -0.88 -5.90
C ALA A 822 -30.13 -1.25 -4.97
N GLU A 823 -30.23 -1.00 -3.66
CA GLU A 823 -29.20 -1.39 -2.69
C GLU A 823 -29.19 -2.92 -2.46
N ASP A 824 -30.37 -3.52 -2.25
CA ASP A 824 -30.54 -4.97 -2.12
C ASP A 824 -29.94 -5.71 -3.34
N LEU A 825 -30.24 -5.22 -4.55
CA LEU A 825 -29.69 -5.77 -5.81
C LEU A 825 -28.16 -5.63 -5.87
N GLY A 826 -27.61 -4.51 -5.40
CA GLY A 826 -26.16 -4.27 -5.39
C GLY A 826 -25.44 -5.22 -4.43
N ARG A 827 -26.04 -5.48 -3.27
CA ARG A 827 -25.59 -6.48 -2.30
C ARG A 827 -25.69 -7.90 -2.87
N ALA A 828 -26.81 -8.25 -3.51
CA ALA A 828 -27.04 -9.57 -4.11
C ALA A 828 -26.03 -9.91 -5.22
N PHE A 829 -25.75 -8.97 -6.13
CA PHE A 829 -24.66 -9.09 -7.11
C PHE A 829 -23.32 -9.34 -6.43
N SER A 830 -23.00 -8.52 -5.42
CA SER A 830 -21.71 -8.57 -4.73
C SER A 830 -21.48 -9.92 -4.06
N ASP A 831 -22.46 -10.40 -3.31
CA ASP A 831 -22.41 -11.70 -2.63
C ASP A 831 -22.30 -12.88 -3.61
N ARG A 832 -23.02 -12.86 -4.75
CA ARG A 832 -22.88 -13.91 -5.77
C ARG A 832 -21.51 -13.86 -6.44
N ALA A 833 -21.03 -12.68 -6.84
CA ALA A 833 -19.73 -12.53 -7.46
C ALA A 833 -18.60 -13.01 -6.53
N VAL A 834 -18.72 -12.72 -5.22
CA VAL A 834 -17.81 -13.25 -4.19
C VAL A 834 -17.92 -14.77 -4.06
N LEU A 835 -19.14 -15.33 -3.95
CA LEU A 835 -19.36 -16.79 -3.88
C LEU A 835 -18.78 -17.51 -5.11
N HIS A 836 -18.91 -16.95 -6.31
CA HIS A 836 -18.33 -17.49 -7.53
C HIS A 836 -16.82 -17.65 -7.41
N THR A 837 -16.11 -16.59 -6.96
CA THR A 837 -14.65 -16.66 -6.77
C THR A 837 -14.23 -17.64 -5.67
N PHE A 838 -15.07 -17.87 -4.65
CA PHE A 838 -14.87 -18.93 -3.66
C PHE A 838 -15.01 -20.32 -4.31
N LEU A 839 -16.07 -20.53 -5.09
CA LEU A 839 -16.33 -21.81 -5.78
C LEU A 839 -15.24 -22.15 -6.80
N GLU A 840 -14.72 -21.16 -7.54
CA GLU A 840 -13.55 -21.32 -8.42
C GLU A 840 -12.30 -21.73 -7.63
N ALA A 841 -12.05 -21.10 -6.48
CA ALA A 841 -10.93 -21.43 -5.60
C ALA A 841 -11.07 -22.86 -5.03
N GLU A 842 -12.23 -23.23 -4.50
CA GLU A 842 -12.51 -24.57 -3.98
C GLU A 842 -12.50 -25.66 -5.07
N ALA A 843 -12.92 -25.34 -6.30
CA ALA A 843 -12.83 -26.23 -7.45
C ALA A 843 -11.37 -26.54 -7.83
N SER A 844 -10.46 -25.57 -7.68
CA SER A 844 -9.02 -25.76 -7.94
C SER A 844 -8.30 -26.64 -6.90
N VAL A 845 -8.91 -26.92 -5.75
CA VAL A 845 -8.32 -27.74 -4.68
C VAL A 845 -8.56 -29.24 -4.90
N THR A 846 -7.46 -29.99 -4.96
CA THR A 846 -7.39 -31.46 -4.98
C THR A 846 -7.34 -32.09 -3.58
N SER A 847 -6.71 -31.41 -2.62
CA SER A 847 -6.53 -31.84 -1.23
C SER A 847 -7.88 -31.99 -0.50
N ALA A 848 -8.27 -33.21 -0.16
CA ALA A 848 -9.61 -33.51 0.35
C ALA A 848 -9.92 -32.85 1.70
N SER A 849 -8.94 -32.77 2.62
CA SER A 849 -9.15 -32.10 3.91
C SER A 849 -9.22 -30.58 3.79
N LEU A 850 -8.43 -29.99 2.88
CA LEU A 850 -8.55 -28.57 2.54
C LEU A 850 -9.91 -28.27 1.88
N LYS A 851 -10.38 -29.13 0.97
CA LYS A 851 -11.70 -28.99 0.35
C LYS A 851 -12.83 -29.11 1.37
N ASN A 852 -12.71 -30.00 2.35
CA ASN A 852 -13.67 -30.13 3.45
C ASN A 852 -13.75 -28.86 4.32
N VAL A 853 -12.60 -28.29 4.74
CA VAL A 853 -12.63 -27.05 5.54
C VAL A 853 -13.07 -25.84 4.71
N LEU A 854 -12.72 -25.77 3.42
CA LEU A 854 -13.26 -24.77 2.49
C LEU A 854 -14.78 -24.88 2.37
N GLY A 855 -15.32 -26.11 2.30
CA GLY A 855 -16.77 -26.35 2.31
C GLY A 855 -17.47 -25.89 3.60
N LEU A 856 -16.82 -26.04 4.77
CA LEU A 856 -17.31 -25.47 6.04
C LEU A 856 -17.27 -23.94 6.02
N VAL A 857 -16.16 -23.34 5.57
CA VAL A 857 -15.98 -21.88 5.51
C VAL A 857 -16.94 -21.23 4.50
N ARG A 858 -17.13 -21.83 3.31
CA ARG A 858 -18.15 -21.43 2.33
C ARG A 858 -19.55 -21.55 2.91
N SER A 859 -19.86 -22.63 3.62
CA SER A 859 -21.18 -22.82 4.23
C SER A 859 -21.44 -21.81 5.34
N MET A 860 -20.43 -21.44 6.14
CA MET A 860 -20.55 -20.33 7.09
C MET A 860 -20.76 -18.99 6.38
N TYR A 861 -19.95 -18.67 5.36
CA TYR A 861 -20.07 -17.44 4.57
C TYR A 861 -21.47 -17.27 3.95
N THR A 862 -21.98 -18.31 3.31
CA THR A 862 -23.27 -18.30 2.63
C THR A 862 -24.42 -18.28 3.63
N LEU A 863 -24.46 -19.21 4.58
CA LEU A 863 -25.58 -19.30 5.53
C LEU A 863 -25.65 -18.11 6.49
N VAL A 864 -24.53 -17.49 6.89
CA VAL A 864 -24.61 -16.23 7.65
C VAL A 864 -25.12 -15.07 6.78
N THR A 865 -24.87 -15.09 5.47
CA THR A 865 -25.45 -14.09 4.54
C THR A 865 -26.95 -14.32 4.35
N LEU A 866 -27.43 -15.58 4.32
CA LEU A 866 -28.86 -15.92 4.37
C LEU A 866 -29.53 -15.49 5.69
N GLU A 867 -28.81 -15.52 6.82
CA GLU A 867 -29.34 -15.14 8.14
C GLU A 867 -29.33 -13.62 8.39
N GLU A 868 -28.36 -12.90 7.84
CA GLU A 868 -28.16 -11.47 8.10
C GLU A 868 -28.82 -10.55 7.08
N ASP A 869 -29.02 -10.99 5.83
CA ASP A 869 -29.73 -10.19 4.83
C ASP A 869 -31.26 -10.42 4.91
N ALA A 870 -31.96 -9.41 5.42
CA ALA A 870 -33.41 -9.41 5.50
C ALA A 870 -34.12 -9.57 4.13
N ALA A 871 -33.45 -9.34 3.00
CA ALA A 871 -34.02 -9.55 1.66
C ALA A 871 -34.52 -11.00 1.45
N PHE A 872 -33.84 -12.00 2.03
CA PHE A 872 -34.25 -13.41 1.90
C PHE A 872 -35.64 -13.70 2.51
N LEU A 873 -36.03 -12.97 3.56
CA LEU A 873 -37.38 -13.03 4.13
C LEU A 873 -38.32 -12.01 3.45
N ARG A 874 -37.85 -10.78 3.21
CA ARG A 874 -38.63 -9.66 2.63
C ARG A 874 -39.26 -10.00 1.28
N TYR A 875 -38.54 -10.76 0.45
CA TYR A 875 -38.98 -11.15 -0.89
C TYR A 875 -39.36 -12.64 -1.01
N GLY A 876 -39.32 -13.39 0.10
CA GLY A 876 -39.82 -14.77 0.17
C GLY A 876 -38.90 -15.86 -0.39
N TYR A 877 -37.61 -15.60 -0.57
CA TYR A 877 -36.63 -16.63 -0.98
C TYR A 877 -36.43 -17.71 0.11
N LEU A 878 -36.70 -17.36 1.38
CA LEU A 878 -36.82 -18.27 2.51
C LEU A 878 -38.18 -18.10 3.19
N SER A 879 -38.77 -19.20 3.64
CA SER A 879 -39.84 -19.16 4.64
C SER A 879 -39.26 -18.82 6.02
N THR A 880 -40.13 -18.44 6.96
CA THR A 880 -39.76 -18.26 8.39
C THR A 880 -39.07 -19.49 8.96
N ASP A 881 -39.55 -20.67 8.60
CA ASP A 881 -39.07 -21.96 9.10
C ASP A 881 -37.70 -22.28 8.51
N ASN A 882 -37.50 -22.03 7.21
CA ASN A 882 -36.21 -22.22 6.55
C ASN A 882 -35.17 -21.21 7.06
N ALA A 883 -35.54 -19.95 7.32
CA ALA A 883 -34.65 -18.99 7.98
C ALA A 883 -34.31 -19.40 9.42
N ALA A 884 -35.27 -19.98 10.17
CA ALA A 884 -35.01 -20.56 11.48
C ALA A 884 -34.08 -21.80 11.41
N MET A 885 -34.14 -22.61 10.34
CA MET A 885 -33.19 -23.71 10.12
C MET A 885 -31.79 -23.17 9.75
N VAL A 886 -31.70 -22.13 8.90
CA VAL A 886 -30.44 -21.44 8.59
C VAL A 886 -29.76 -20.93 9.87
N ARG A 887 -30.49 -20.23 10.75
CA ARG A 887 -29.96 -19.77 12.05
C ARG A 887 -29.44 -20.91 12.93
N LYS A 888 -30.16 -22.04 13.00
CA LYS A 888 -29.69 -23.24 13.74
C LYS A 888 -28.42 -23.82 13.11
N GLU A 889 -28.35 -23.86 11.78
CA GLU A 889 -27.19 -24.38 11.05
C GLU A 889 -25.96 -23.47 11.16
N VAL A 890 -26.13 -22.14 11.20
CA VAL A 890 -25.05 -21.17 11.49
C VAL A 890 -24.49 -21.37 12.90
N ALA A 891 -25.35 -21.61 13.91
CA ALA A 891 -24.87 -21.93 15.27
C ALA A 891 -24.10 -23.27 15.31
N LYS A 892 -24.56 -24.27 14.56
CA LYS A 892 -23.85 -25.56 14.39
C LYS A 892 -22.50 -25.38 13.69
N LEU A 893 -22.44 -24.59 12.62
CA LEU A 893 -21.21 -24.24 11.90
C LEU A 893 -20.23 -23.41 12.76
N CYS A 894 -20.70 -22.62 13.73
CA CYS A 894 -19.83 -21.99 14.72
C CYS A 894 -19.08 -23.04 15.55
N SER A 895 -19.80 -24.03 16.07
CA SER A 895 -19.22 -25.14 16.83
C SER A 895 -18.26 -26.02 15.99
N GLU A 896 -18.55 -26.21 14.70
CA GLU A 896 -17.70 -26.98 13.78
C GLU A 896 -16.45 -26.21 13.32
N LEU A 897 -16.52 -24.87 13.18
CA LEU A 897 -15.35 -24.03 12.86
C LEU A 897 -14.48 -23.70 14.09
N ARG A 898 -15.04 -23.75 15.31
CA ARG A 898 -14.31 -23.52 16.57
C ARG A 898 -12.98 -24.30 16.66
N PRO A 899 -12.91 -25.63 16.47
CA PRO A 899 -11.64 -26.39 16.52
C PRO A 899 -10.69 -26.14 15.35
N HIS A 900 -11.06 -25.27 14.40
CA HIS A 900 -10.21 -24.88 13.26
C HIS A 900 -9.81 -23.41 13.33
N ALA A 901 -10.33 -22.63 14.29
CA ALA A 901 -10.15 -21.19 14.38
C ALA A 901 -8.67 -20.77 14.40
N LEU A 902 -7.82 -21.50 15.15
CA LEU A 902 -6.37 -21.26 15.18
C LEU A 902 -5.72 -21.51 13.82
N SER A 903 -5.91 -22.69 13.23
CA SER A 903 -5.36 -23.05 11.91
C SER A 903 -5.79 -22.07 10.81
N LEU A 904 -7.03 -21.60 10.88
CA LEU A 904 -7.57 -20.64 9.92
C LEU A 904 -6.84 -19.29 10.03
N VAL A 905 -6.79 -18.64 11.21
CA VAL A 905 -6.06 -17.37 11.33
C VAL A 905 -4.55 -17.52 11.10
N SER A 906 -3.97 -18.66 11.47
CA SER A 906 -2.57 -18.99 11.14
C SER A 906 -2.33 -19.14 9.63
N SER A 907 -3.34 -19.53 8.85
CA SER A 907 -3.23 -19.61 7.39
C SER A 907 -3.24 -18.25 6.68
N PHE A 908 -3.50 -17.14 7.38
CA PHE A 908 -3.14 -15.81 6.86
C PHE A 908 -1.61 -15.61 6.82
N GLY A 909 -0.87 -16.36 7.65
CA GLY A 909 0.59 -16.27 7.77
C GLY A 909 1.11 -14.86 7.94
N LEU A 910 0.43 -14.10 8.80
CA LEU A 910 0.88 -12.82 9.35
C LEU A 910 1.97 -13.10 10.38
N PRO A 911 3.13 -12.42 10.37
CA PRO A 911 4.15 -12.62 11.38
C PRO A 911 3.72 -12.09 12.75
N ASP A 912 4.30 -12.64 13.82
CA ASP A 912 3.93 -12.30 15.19
C ASP A 912 4.06 -10.80 15.51
N ALA A 913 4.99 -10.08 14.86
CA ALA A 913 5.19 -8.63 15.03
C ALA A 913 4.07 -7.74 14.44
N PHE A 914 3.15 -8.29 13.65
CA PHE A 914 2.01 -7.58 13.04
C PHE A 914 0.70 -7.85 13.77
N LEU A 915 0.74 -8.80 14.70
CA LEU A 915 -0.31 -9.06 15.66
C LEU A 915 -0.04 -8.28 16.94
N SER A 916 -1.11 -7.96 17.65
CA SER A 916 -1.02 -7.26 18.94
C SER A 916 -0.31 -8.13 20.01
N PRO A 917 0.33 -7.52 21.03
CA PRO A 917 0.84 -8.25 22.19
C PRO A 917 -0.18 -9.18 22.86
N ILE A 918 -1.49 -8.86 22.82
CA ILE A 918 -2.54 -9.73 23.37
C ILE A 918 -2.86 -10.97 22.52
N ALA A 919 -2.29 -11.11 21.32
CA ALA A 919 -2.32 -12.35 20.53
C ALA A 919 -1.34 -13.43 21.04
N PHE A 920 -0.56 -13.10 22.08
CA PHE A 920 0.46 -13.94 22.71
C PHE A 920 0.26 -13.94 24.23
N ASN A 921 1.35 -13.98 25.03
CA ASN A 921 1.28 -13.95 26.50
C ASN A 921 0.78 -12.59 27.01
N TRP A 922 -0.53 -12.37 26.95
CA TRP A 922 -1.19 -11.13 27.34
C TRP A 922 -1.01 -10.79 28.83
N VAL A 923 -0.71 -11.80 29.66
CA VAL A 923 -0.39 -11.62 31.09
C VAL A 923 0.97 -10.94 31.23
N GLU A 924 2.02 -11.49 30.61
CA GLU A 924 3.37 -10.90 30.61
C GLU A 924 3.45 -9.58 29.83
N ALA A 925 2.65 -9.43 28.77
CA ALA A 925 2.51 -8.17 28.04
C ALA A 925 1.98 -7.02 28.93
N ASN A 926 1.20 -7.34 29.97
CA ASN A 926 0.63 -6.39 30.94
C ASN A 926 1.25 -6.50 32.35
N ALA A 927 2.29 -7.33 32.54
CA ALA A 927 2.97 -7.45 33.81
C ALA A 927 3.84 -6.21 34.10
N TRP A 928 3.92 -5.83 35.37
CA TRP A 928 4.78 -4.73 35.82
C TRP A 928 6.25 -5.17 35.83
N SER A 929 7.06 -4.61 34.93
CA SER A 929 8.52 -4.79 34.97
C SER A 929 9.19 -3.69 35.80
N SER A 930 10.13 -4.07 36.66
CA SER A 930 10.90 -3.15 37.49
C SER A 930 11.97 -2.35 36.73
N GLU A 931 12.13 -2.60 35.43
CA GLU A 931 13.16 -2.04 34.55
C GLU A 931 12.68 -0.80 33.76
N GLN A 932 11.54 -0.21 34.13
CA GLN A 932 10.96 0.99 33.48
C GLN A 932 10.95 2.25 34.38
N ASN A 933 11.96 2.37 35.26
CA ASN A 933 12.26 3.58 36.06
C ASN A 933 13.63 4.14 35.68
#